data_AF-A0A8E6ESD4-F1
#
_entry.id   AF-A0A8E6ESD4-F1
#
_cell.length_a   1.000
_cell.length_b   1.000
_cell.length_c   1.000
_cell.angle_alpha   90.00
_cell.angle_beta   90.00
_cell.angle_gamma   90.00
#
_symmetry.space_group_name_H-M   'P 1'
#
loop_
_entity.id
_entity.type
_entity.pdbx_description
1 polymer ?
#
loop_
_entity_poly.entity_id
_entity_poly.type
_entity_poly.pdbx_seq_one_letter_code
_entity_poly.pdbx_strand_id
1 'polypeptide(L)'
;MKTHHKLKLETFEERIVPATFGIPWQGRNITVSFAPDGTNIQGNQSNLFAAMTADGLTQAQWQGQILKALESWVAVSNINLGVVADNGAAEGSPGFIQGDPNFGDVRIFGEAFNSNQLALTAPPGYTSETGAGDVILNTNYKFGVGGTNGAYDLFSTVIHESGHALGIDDNTTDPNSVMYYTYQGIRTGLDETDIASIQSLYGAANSSSSAGTKLSTATAIPAVTGSSNLFTNASLTASGQTEYYKFTVPSTQTGSTTLTLSTETISLLQGSFKVLDSSGNVLATSGETQSDTTFNGANASVTLFLTAGKTYYVEVFSTDPVFNVGAYTLSTVFNASSATAPASAPYGFLAQTPTSTTTSNSSLSNAQTIPSYSGATGQLSYQTFAVLQNLSTPSYYKVTAPTLASGSTTTLTIVVAAYNSSRGSSTTDPVATFAPNVTVYNSNGTALSLQSIASEGFHNVYQILNVTRGQQFYIQVKGNILSFASNYLLTAVFQPVAVQQLQALSTTLTSAAPSSTGVLTINEGQILSLELSLTSASGAPLSGATVTITNASGNTISTWFVLQGTSFSNTLFLTPGSYTVSITGFNVFGNVPNLGVIMDLVTLTDPIDIAPSSPLGTAPTHTSSTGSTTTHTSTTSVTYTTTK
;
A
#
# COMPACT_ATOMS: atom_id res chain seq x y z
N MET A 1 -7.05 6.71 63.21
CA MET A 1 -6.14 7.22 62.16
C MET A 1 -6.78 6.91 60.82
N LYS A 2 -7.12 7.93 60.01
CA LYS A 2 -7.65 7.74 58.65
C LYS A 2 -6.46 7.59 57.70
N THR A 3 -6.37 6.46 57.01
CA THR A 3 -5.38 6.20 55.97
C THR A 3 -5.79 6.92 54.67
N HIS A 4 -5.11 8.02 54.38
CA HIS A 4 -5.24 8.68 53.08
C HIS A 4 -4.52 7.82 52.03
N HIS A 5 -5.28 7.25 51.11
CA HIS A 5 -4.73 6.64 49.90
C HIS A 5 -4.29 7.80 48.99
N LYS A 6 -2.98 7.90 48.74
CA LYS A 6 -2.47 8.83 47.73
C LYS A 6 -2.92 8.32 46.36
N LEU A 7 -3.66 9.14 45.63
CA LEU A 7 -3.83 8.98 44.19
C LEU A 7 -2.43 9.07 43.57
N LYS A 8 -1.98 8.00 42.93
CA LYS A 8 -0.85 8.04 42.01
C LYS A 8 -1.42 8.21 40.61
N LEU A 9 -0.89 9.20 39.89
CA LEU A 9 -0.99 9.25 38.44
C LEU A 9 0.12 8.32 37.92
N GLU A 10 -0.23 7.11 37.48
CA GLU A 10 0.63 6.34 36.59
C GLU A 10 0.36 6.83 35.17
N THR A 11 1.33 7.50 34.57
CA THR A 11 1.40 7.59 33.11
C THR A 11 1.65 6.17 32.60
N PHE A 12 0.65 5.61 31.91
CA PHE A 12 0.77 4.35 31.19
C PHE A 12 1.84 4.48 30.10
N GLU A 13 2.56 3.38 29.83
CA GLU A 13 3.59 3.30 28.79
C GLU A 13 3.00 3.69 27.43
N GLU A 14 3.73 4.53 26.69
CA GLU A 14 3.38 4.92 25.32
C GLU A 14 3.36 3.70 24.39
N ARG A 15 2.45 3.69 23.40
CA ARG A 15 2.36 2.72 22.30
C ARG A 15 3.74 2.65 21.63
N ILE A 16 4.53 1.58 21.86
CA ILE A 16 5.93 1.52 21.38
C ILE A 16 6.02 1.05 19.92
N VAL A 17 5.31 1.76 19.04
CA VAL A 17 5.34 1.72 17.56
C VAL A 17 4.34 0.76 16.90
N PRO A 18 3.07 1.18 16.71
CA PRO A 18 2.15 0.51 15.78
C PRO A 18 2.60 0.74 14.32
N ALA A 19 1.94 0.07 13.37
CA ALA A 19 2.08 0.39 11.96
C ALA A 19 1.85 1.90 11.71
N THR A 20 2.56 2.47 10.74
CA THR A 20 2.49 3.90 10.45
C THR A 20 1.29 4.19 9.53
N PHE A 21 0.27 4.83 10.08
CA PHE A 21 -0.94 5.25 9.35
C PHE A 21 -0.89 6.73 8.94
N GLY A 22 -1.89 7.17 8.17
CA GLY A 22 -2.02 8.54 7.67
C GLY A 22 -1.17 8.83 6.44
N ILE A 23 -0.57 7.80 5.83
CA ILE A 23 0.12 7.87 4.55
C ILE A 23 -0.84 7.32 3.48
N PRO A 24 -1.26 8.14 2.50
CA PRO A 24 -2.11 7.64 1.42
C PRO A 24 -1.30 6.93 0.34
N TRP A 25 -1.99 6.16 -0.50
CA TRP A 25 -1.45 5.74 -1.79
C TRP A 25 -1.02 6.95 -2.64
N GLN A 26 0.04 6.81 -3.43
CA GLN A 26 0.58 7.92 -4.23
C GLN A 26 -0.37 8.32 -5.36
N GLY A 27 -0.94 7.32 -6.02
CA GLY A 27 -1.94 7.46 -7.06
C GLY A 27 -3.35 7.21 -6.52
N ARG A 28 -4.35 7.80 -7.19
CA ARG A 28 -5.77 7.63 -6.86
C ARG A 28 -6.38 6.33 -7.41
N ASN A 29 -5.70 5.68 -8.34
CA ASN A 29 -6.16 4.41 -8.90
C ASN A 29 -5.38 3.31 -8.20
N ILE A 30 -6.11 2.56 -7.39
CA ILE A 30 -5.61 1.47 -6.58
C ILE A 30 -6.09 0.19 -7.25
N THR A 31 -5.26 -0.84 -7.26
CA THR A 31 -5.60 -2.14 -7.79
C THR A 31 -5.70 -3.17 -6.68
N VAL A 32 -6.59 -4.14 -6.83
CA VAL A 32 -6.75 -5.25 -5.89
C VAL A 32 -6.55 -6.56 -6.64
N SER A 33 -5.92 -7.53 -5.98
CA SER A 33 -5.79 -8.89 -6.49
C SER A 33 -6.01 -9.93 -5.38
N PHE A 34 -6.28 -11.17 -5.78
CA PHE A 34 -6.51 -12.28 -4.87
C PHE A 34 -5.38 -13.29 -5.01
N ALA A 35 -4.56 -13.45 -3.98
CA ALA A 35 -3.38 -14.30 -4.03
C ALA A 35 -3.80 -15.77 -4.16
N PRO A 36 -3.29 -16.50 -5.17
CA PRO A 36 -3.58 -17.93 -5.33
C PRO A 36 -3.13 -18.75 -4.11
N ASP A 37 -3.79 -19.88 -3.89
CA ASP A 37 -3.32 -20.85 -2.89
C ASP A 37 -1.88 -21.30 -3.20
N GLY A 38 -1.06 -21.47 -2.17
CA GLY A 38 0.36 -21.82 -2.27
C GLY A 38 1.30 -20.62 -2.41
N THR A 39 0.78 -19.39 -2.57
CA THR A 39 1.60 -18.17 -2.57
C THR A 39 2.33 -18.02 -1.24
N ASN A 40 3.64 -17.77 -1.27
CA ASN A 40 4.45 -17.69 -0.05
C ASN A 40 4.19 -16.40 0.72
N ILE A 41 3.83 -16.50 2.00
CA ILE A 41 3.63 -15.40 2.95
C ILE A 41 4.69 -15.56 4.04
N GLN A 42 5.84 -14.88 3.89
CA GLN A 42 6.95 -14.90 4.86
C GLN A 42 7.34 -16.30 5.40
N GLY A 43 7.29 -17.33 4.55
CA GLY A 43 7.63 -18.72 4.87
C GLY A 43 6.43 -19.65 5.09
N ASN A 44 5.23 -19.09 5.24
CA ASN A 44 3.95 -19.80 5.20
C ASN A 44 3.34 -19.74 3.79
N GLN A 45 2.17 -20.36 3.59
CA GLN A 45 1.50 -20.41 2.30
C GLN A 45 0.06 -19.93 2.39
N SER A 46 -0.35 -19.13 1.41
CA SER A 46 -1.75 -18.73 1.24
C SER A 46 -2.63 -19.97 1.05
N ASN A 47 -3.78 -20.00 1.72
CA ASN A 47 -4.84 -20.98 1.54
C ASN A 47 -6.21 -20.31 1.30
N LEU A 48 -6.23 -19.06 0.84
CA LEU A 48 -7.42 -18.22 0.68
C LEU A 48 -8.57 -18.94 -0.05
N PHE A 49 -8.33 -19.48 -1.25
CA PHE A 49 -9.37 -20.07 -2.08
C PHE A 49 -9.90 -21.36 -1.46
N ALA A 50 -9.00 -22.22 -0.97
CA ALA A 50 -9.36 -23.44 -0.26
C ALA A 50 -10.16 -23.16 1.02
N ALA A 51 -9.75 -22.18 1.82
CA ALA A 51 -10.42 -21.81 3.08
C ALA A 51 -11.83 -21.28 2.83
N MET A 52 -12.01 -20.34 1.90
CA MET A 52 -13.33 -19.80 1.56
C MET A 52 -14.27 -20.88 1.01
N THR A 53 -13.73 -21.82 0.23
CA THR A 53 -14.49 -22.98 -0.27
C THR A 53 -14.90 -23.90 0.88
N ALA A 54 -14.00 -24.17 1.84
CA ALA A 54 -14.29 -24.98 3.02
C ALA A 54 -15.36 -24.35 3.93
N ASP A 55 -15.43 -23.02 3.95
CA ASP A 55 -16.46 -22.27 4.66
C ASP A 55 -17.84 -22.29 3.98
N GLY A 56 -17.89 -22.81 2.74
CA GLY A 56 -19.11 -22.97 1.96
C GLY A 56 -19.45 -21.77 1.07
N LEU A 57 -18.48 -20.88 0.82
CA LEU A 57 -18.65 -19.72 -0.05
C LEU A 57 -18.18 -20.03 -1.46
N THR A 58 -18.97 -19.69 -2.47
CA THR A 58 -18.50 -19.70 -3.86
C THR A 58 -17.53 -18.54 -4.09
N GLN A 59 -16.67 -18.66 -5.10
CA GLN A 59 -15.73 -17.60 -5.45
C GLN A 59 -16.39 -16.24 -5.64
N ALA A 60 -17.51 -16.22 -6.36
CA ALA A 60 -18.32 -15.02 -6.55
C ALA A 60 -18.81 -14.42 -5.23
N GLN A 61 -19.24 -15.24 -4.27
CA GLN A 61 -19.79 -14.75 -3.01
C GLN A 61 -18.72 -14.06 -2.16
N TRP A 62 -17.57 -14.69 -1.96
CA TRP A 62 -16.55 -14.15 -1.06
C TRP A 62 -15.77 -12.99 -1.72
N GLN A 63 -15.43 -13.08 -3.01
CA GLN A 63 -14.82 -11.96 -3.74
C GLN A 63 -15.77 -10.76 -3.80
N GLY A 64 -17.06 -11.00 -4.04
CA GLY A 64 -18.08 -9.95 -4.04
C GLY A 64 -18.23 -9.24 -2.69
N GLN A 65 -18.09 -9.93 -1.54
CA GLN A 65 -18.10 -9.27 -0.23
C GLN A 65 -16.85 -8.40 -0.02
N ILE A 66 -15.67 -8.88 -0.42
CA ILE A 66 -14.41 -8.13 -0.31
C ILE A 66 -14.48 -6.87 -1.17
N LEU A 67 -14.87 -7.01 -2.44
CA LEU A 67 -14.96 -5.89 -3.37
C LEU A 67 -16.04 -4.89 -2.95
N LYS A 68 -17.16 -5.34 -2.40
CA LYS A 68 -18.17 -4.46 -1.80
C LYS A 68 -17.64 -3.67 -0.60
N ALA A 69 -16.80 -4.26 0.23
CA ALA A 69 -16.17 -3.57 1.35
C ALA A 69 -15.23 -2.47 0.85
N LEU A 70 -14.36 -2.76 -0.12
CA LEU A 70 -13.47 -1.77 -0.74
C LEU A 70 -14.26 -0.67 -1.46
N GLU A 71 -15.33 -1.01 -2.19
CA GLU A 71 -16.21 -0.06 -2.88
C GLU A 71 -16.87 0.93 -1.93
N SER A 72 -17.12 0.52 -0.67
CA SER A 72 -17.70 1.42 0.35
C SER A 72 -16.81 2.63 0.62
N TRP A 73 -15.48 2.46 0.57
CA TRP A 73 -14.51 3.55 0.69
C TRP A 73 -14.37 4.37 -0.58
N VAL A 74 -14.38 3.71 -1.75
CA VAL A 74 -14.36 4.36 -3.07
C VAL A 74 -15.53 5.33 -3.21
N ALA A 75 -16.73 4.91 -2.82
CA ALA A 75 -17.95 5.69 -3.03
C ALA A 75 -17.99 7.05 -2.31
N VAL A 76 -17.16 7.24 -1.28
CA VAL A 76 -17.12 8.49 -0.49
C VAL A 76 -15.82 9.27 -0.64
N SER A 77 -14.87 8.78 -1.44
CA SER A 77 -13.53 9.35 -1.55
C SER A 77 -13.06 9.48 -3.00
N ASN A 78 -11.90 10.09 -3.18
CA ASN A 78 -11.35 10.42 -4.49
C ASN A 78 -10.38 9.36 -5.03
N ILE A 79 -10.74 8.10 -4.84
CA ILE A 79 -9.97 6.96 -5.33
C ILE A 79 -10.82 6.15 -6.31
N ASN A 80 -10.16 5.27 -7.06
CA ASN A 80 -10.80 4.24 -7.86
C ASN A 80 -10.12 2.91 -7.54
N LEU A 81 -10.87 1.83 -7.67
CA LEU A 81 -10.39 0.48 -7.42
C LEU A 81 -10.61 -0.42 -8.63
N GLY A 82 -9.53 -0.89 -9.27
CA GLY A 82 -9.61 -1.89 -10.34
C GLY A 82 -9.17 -3.27 -9.86
N VAL A 83 -9.74 -4.35 -10.40
CA VAL A 83 -9.23 -5.70 -10.14
C VAL A 83 -8.18 -6.08 -11.19
N VAL A 84 -7.07 -6.66 -10.73
CA VAL A 84 -6.00 -7.20 -11.60
C VAL A 84 -5.68 -8.65 -11.23
N ALA A 85 -5.01 -9.36 -12.13
CA ALA A 85 -4.56 -10.73 -11.87
C ALA A 85 -3.39 -10.74 -10.88
N ASP A 86 -3.32 -11.80 -10.08
CA ASP A 86 -2.18 -12.10 -9.21
C ASP A 86 -1.42 -13.32 -9.77
N ASN A 87 -0.11 -13.18 -9.96
CA ASN A 87 0.71 -14.26 -10.52
C ASN A 87 1.26 -15.25 -9.46
N GLY A 88 0.94 -15.06 -8.18
CA GLY A 88 1.43 -15.90 -7.08
C GLY A 88 2.88 -15.62 -6.65
N ALA A 89 3.43 -14.44 -7.00
CA ALA A 89 4.68 -13.97 -6.40
C ALA A 89 4.56 -13.89 -4.88
N ALA A 90 5.64 -14.19 -4.15
CA ALA A 90 5.65 -14.13 -2.69
C ALA A 90 5.21 -12.75 -2.18
N GLU A 91 4.59 -12.70 -1.00
CA GLU A 91 4.33 -11.45 -0.26
C GLU A 91 5.65 -10.67 -0.11
N GLY A 92 5.59 -9.34 -0.28
CA GLY A 92 6.77 -8.48 -0.27
C GLY A 92 7.76 -8.69 -1.43
N SER A 93 7.34 -9.32 -2.54
CA SER A 93 8.23 -9.50 -3.72
C SER A 93 8.68 -8.16 -4.31
N PRO A 94 9.95 -7.98 -4.69
CA PRO A 94 10.43 -6.70 -5.23
C PRO A 94 9.63 -6.25 -6.45
N GLY A 95 9.14 -5.01 -6.42
CA GLY A 95 8.26 -4.48 -7.45
C GLY A 95 7.91 -3.01 -7.24
N PHE A 96 6.94 -2.53 -8.00
CA PHE A 96 6.37 -1.22 -7.75
C PHE A 96 5.46 -1.28 -6.53
N ILE A 97 5.71 -0.42 -5.54
CA ILE A 97 4.81 -0.27 -4.37
C ILE A 97 3.36 -0.03 -4.82
N GLN A 98 3.17 0.69 -5.94
CA GLN A 98 1.87 0.89 -6.55
C GLN A 98 1.96 0.76 -8.09
N GLY A 99 1.01 0.05 -8.68
CA GLY A 99 0.89 -0.22 -10.11
C GLY A 99 1.79 -1.35 -10.60
N ASP A 100 2.13 -2.33 -9.76
CA ASP A 100 2.91 -3.48 -10.19
C ASP A 100 2.15 -4.30 -11.25
N PRO A 101 2.79 -4.76 -12.33
CA PRO A 101 2.10 -5.55 -13.35
C PRO A 101 1.83 -7.01 -12.93
N ASN A 102 2.41 -7.50 -11.84
CA ASN A 102 2.33 -8.91 -11.45
C ASN A 102 1.18 -9.23 -10.48
N PHE A 103 0.71 -8.23 -9.74
CA PHE A 103 -0.31 -8.34 -8.69
C PHE A 103 -0.88 -6.94 -8.38
N GLY A 104 -1.97 -6.88 -7.63
CA GLY A 104 -2.60 -5.62 -7.23
C GLY A 104 -1.84 -4.90 -6.12
N ASP A 105 -2.13 -3.61 -5.97
CA ASP A 105 -1.62 -2.76 -4.87
C ASP A 105 -2.07 -3.26 -3.50
N VAL A 106 -3.29 -3.82 -3.45
CA VAL A 106 -3.86 -4.49 -2.28
C VAL A 106 -4.03 -5.96 -2.64
N ARG A 107 -3.22 -6.85 -2.05
CA ARG A 107 -3.38 -8.29 -2.27
C ARG A 107 -4.11 -8.92 -1.10
N ILE A 108 -5.09 -9.75 -1.40
CA ILE A 108 -5.81 -10.51 -0.38
C ILE A 108 -5.22 -11.91 -0.28
N PHE A 109 -4.83 -12.29 0.93
CA PHE A 109 -4.34 -13.63 1.29
C PHE A 109 -5.24 -14.27 2.34
N GLY A 110 -5.03 -15.58 2.54
CA GLY A 110 -5.57 -16.32 3.67
C GLY A 110 -4.47 -17.16 4.28
N GLU A 111 -4.29 -17.10 5.60
CA GLU A 111 -3.30 -17.89 6.31
C GLU A 111 -3.86 -18.33 7.66
N ALA A 112 -3.61 -19.58 8.06
CA ALA A 112 -4.01 -20.06 9.38
C ALA A 112 -2.91 -19.73 10.40
N PHE A 113 -3.19 -18.83 11.34
CA PHE A 113 -2.25 -18.50 12.41
C PHE A 113 -2.91 -18.43 13.79
N ASN A 114 -2.19 -18.89 14.81
CA ASN A 114 -2.69 -19.03 16.18
C ASN A 114 -2.63 -17.68 16.91
N SER A 115 -3.60 -16.82 16.66
CA SER A 115 -3.80 -15.56 17.38
C SER A 115 -5.29 -15.25 17.54
N ASN A 116 -5.62 -14.25 18.35
CA ASN A 116 -6.99 -13.79 18.58
C ASN A 116 -7.44 -12.73 17.55
N GLN A 117 -6.85 -12.73 16.36
CA GLN A 117 -7.03 -11.68 15.36
C GLN A 117 -7.67 -12.28 14.12
N LEU A 118 -8.67 -11.60 13.54
CA LEU A 118 -9.37 -12.11 12.36
C LEU A 118 -8.56 -11.87 11.08
N ALA A 119 -7.75 -10.83 11.05
CA ALA A 119 -6.94 -10.48 9.91
C ALA A 119 -5.77 -9.58 10.33
N LEU A 120 -4.82 -9.40 9.41
CA LEU A 120 -3.69 -8.49 9.52
C LEU A 120 -3.63 -7.65 8.25
N THR A 121 -3.39 -6.36 8.39
CA THR A 121 -3.18 -5.50 7.22
C THR A 121 -1.95 -4.62 7.38
N ALA A 122 -1.12 -4.57 6.34
CA ALA A 122 -0.05 -3.57 6.25
C ALA A 122 -0.62 -2.28 5.62
N PRO A 123 -0.50 -1.10 6.26
CA PRO A 123 -0.98 0.13 5.64
C PRO A 123 -0.11 0.53 4.44
N PRO A 124 -0.62 1.42 3.57
CA PRO A 124 0.18 2.07 2.55
C PRO A 124 1.37 2.78 3.18
N GLY A 125 2.50 2.68 2.52
CA GLY A 125 3.72 3.27 3.04
C GLY A 125 4.93 2.80 2.28
N TYR A 126 6.09 3.08 2.86
CA TYR A 126 7.37 2.75 2.23
C TYR A 126 8.08 1.61 2.95
N THR A 127 7.59 1.18 4.10
CA THR A 127 8.27 0.23 5.00
C THR A 127 8.05 -1.23 4.64
N SER A 128 6.96 -1.55 3.94
CA SER A 128 6.54 -2.92 3.63
C SER A 128 6.71 -3.28 2.15
N GLU A 129 7.45 -2.49 1.37
CA GLU A 129 7.64 -2.68 -0.08
C GLU A 129 6.31 -2.86 -0.84
N THR A 130 6.18 -3.96 -1.60
CA THR A 130 4.96 -4.39 -2.30
C THR A 130 3.98 -5.14 -1.40
N GLY A 131 4.38 -5.43 -0.16
CA GLY A 131 3.49 -5.91 0.90
C GLY A 131 2.65 -4.79 1.52
N ALA A 132 2.93 -3.52 1.21
CA ALA A 132 2.06 -2.42 1.61
C ALA A 132 0.66 -2.63 1.03
N GLY A 133 -0.39 -2.46 1.84
CA GLY A 133 -1.78 -2.71 1.45
C GLY A 133 -2.25 -4.15 1.58
N ASP A 134 -1.34 -5.11 1.76
CA ASP A 134 -1.70 -6.53 1.80
C ASP A 134 -2.56 -6.87 3.02
N VAL A 135 -3.61 -7.67 2.79
CA VAL A 135 -4.56 -8.14 3.80
C VAL A 135 -4.45 -9.64 3.93
N ILE A 136 -4.16 -10.14 5.13
CA ILE A 136 -4.05 -11.57 5.43
C ILE A 136 -5.22 -11.96 6.33
N LEU A 137 -6.20 -12.69 5.79
CA LEU A 137 -7.31 -13.23 6.57
C LEU A 137 -6.87 -14.46 7.38
N ASN A 138 -7.20 -14.50 8.67
CA ASN A 138 -6.87 -15.62 9.53
C ASN A 138 -7.82 -16.80 9.29
N THR A 139 -7.35 -17.80 8.55
CA THR A 139 -8.18 -18.96 8.15
C THR A 139 -8.32 -20.02 9.24
N ASN A 140 -7.85 -19.77 10.47
CA ASN A 140 -8.31 -20.49 11.66
C ASN A 140 -9.75 -20.11 12.05
N TYR A 141 -10.24 -18.95 11.60
CA TYR A 141 -11.61 -18.53 11.79
C TYR A 141 -12.45 -18.79 10.54
N LYS A 142 -13.71 -19.14 10.77
CA LYS A 142 -14.69 -19.31 9.71
C LYS A 142 -15.24 -17.96 9.28
N PHE A 143 -15.20 -17.66 7.99
CA PHE A 143 -15.83 -16.48 7.40
C PHE A 143 -17.14 -16.81 6.70
N GLY A 144 -18.06 -15.86 6.67
CA GLY A 144 -19.37 -16.03 6.07
C GLY A 144 -20.02 -14.71 5.69
N VAL A 145 -21.19 -14.80 5.06
CA VAL A 145 -22.02 -13.63 4.75
C VAL A 145 -23.09 -13.48 5.83
N GLY A 146 -23.19 -12.30 6.42
CA GLY A 146 -24.17 -11.94 7.45
C GLY A 146 -23.94 -12.62 8.80
N GLY A 147 -22.71 -13.00 9.13
CA GLY A 147 -22.38 -13.63 10.42
C GLY A 147 -23.13 -14.95 10.71
N THR A 148 -23.53 -15.67 9.66
CA THR A 148 -24.37 -16.86 9.77
C THR A 148 -23.58 -18.08 10.24
N ASN A 149 -24.23 -19.00 10.96
CA ASN A 149 -23.64 -20.28 11.41
C ASN A 149 -22.36 -20.17 12.26
N GLY A 150 -22.24 -19.10 13.07
CA GLY A 150 -21.07 -18.87 13.91
C GLY A 150 -19.82 -18.42 13.16
N ALA A 151 -19.97 -18.06 11.87
CA ALA A 151 -18.92 -17.44 11.08
C ALA A 151 -18.82 -15.94 11.38
N TYR A 152 -17.63 -15.38 11.25
CA TYR A 152 -17.43 -13.93 11.22
C TYR A 152 -17.91 -13.37 9.88
N ASP A 153 -18.54 -12.19 9.91
CA ASP A 153 -18.98 -11.55 8.68
C ASP A 153 -17.77 -11.04 7.87
N LEU A 154 -17.59 -11.59 6.67
CA LEU A 154 -16.45 -11.29 5.81
C LEU A 154 -16.44 -9.82 5.38
N PHE A 155 -17.59 -9.27 5.02
CA PHE A 155 -17.70 -7.85 4.67
C PHE A 155 -17.27 -6.95 5.83
N SER A 156 -17.72 -7.25 7.06
CA SER A 156 -17.41 -6.48 8.26
C SER A 156 -15.94 -6.54 8.66
N THR A 157 -15.30 -7.70 8.46
CA THR A 157 -13.85 -7.83 8.69
C THR A 157 -13.10 -7.04 7.62
N VAL A 158 -13.44 -7.24 6.35
CA VAL A 158 -12.69 -6.64 5.24
C VAL A 158 -12.93 -5.14 5.12
N ILE A 159 -14.08 -4.60 5.53
CA ILE A 159 -14.30 -3.13 5.52
C ILE A 159 -13.39 -2.43 6.53
N HIS A 160 -13.07 -3.08 7.65
CA HIS A 160 -12.07 -2.61 8.61
C HIS A 160 -10.66 -2.71 8.01
N GLU A 161 -10.26 -3.89 7.56
CA GLU A 161 -8.93 -4.13 6.98
C GLU A 161 -8.66 -3.25 5.75
N SER A 162 -9.65 -3.03 4.89
CA SER A 162 -9.51 -2.14 3.74
C SER A 162 -9.34 -0.68 4.16
N GLY A 163 -9.84 -0.26 5.32
CA GLY A 163 -9.51 1.05 5.89
C GLY A 163 -8.02 1.15 6.21
N HIS A 164 -7.44 0.12 6.84
CA HIS A 164 -5.98 0.03 7.06
C HIS A 164 -5.21 0.01 5.74
N ALA A 165 -5.64 -0.79 4.75
CA ALA A 165 -5.04 -0.84 3.42
C ALA A 165 -5.18 0.48 2.62
N LEU A 166 -5.99 1.41 3.11
CA LEU A 166 -6.11 2.78 2.60
C LEU A 166 -5.42 3.82 3.49
N GLY A 167 -4.79 3.40 4.60
CA GLY A 167 -3.98 4.23 5.48
C GLY A 167 -4.75 4.83 6.67
N ILE A 168 -5.93 4.33 6.99
CA ILE A 168 -6.73 4.74 8.15
C ILE A 168 -6.32 3.92 9.38
N ASP A 169 -6.00 4.59 10.49
CA ASP A 169 -5.69 3.97 11.79
C ASP A 169 -6.96 3.51 12.51
N ASP A 170 -6.77 2.70 13.53
CA ASP A 170 -7.85 2.25 14.40
C ASP A 170 -8.60 3.40 15.10
N ASN A 171 -9.91 3.23 15.18
CA ASN A 171 -10.75 3.96 16.10
C ASN A 171 -10.80 3.22 17.45
N THR A 172 -10.24 3.82 18.49
CA THR A 172 -10.19 3.20 19.83
C THR A 172 -11.34 3.62 20.75
N THR A 173 -12.26 4.46 20.26
CA THR A 173 -13.25 5.14 21.12
C THR A 173 -14.70 4.97 20.69
N ASP A 174 -14.98 4.83 19.40
CA ASP A 174 -16.33 4.66 18.89
C ASP A 174 -16.58 3.21 18.45
N PRO A 175 -17.31 2.40 19.24
CA PRO A 175 -17.62 1.02 18.88
C PRO A 175 -18.56 0.89 17.66
N ASN A 176 -19.13 1.98 17.14
CA ASN A 176 -19.98 1.95 15.95
C ASN A 176 -19.19 2.09 14.64
N SER A 177 -18.00 2.69 14.69
CA SER A 177 -17.12 2.87 13.54
C SER A 177 -16.67 1.52 12.98
N VAL A 178 -16.56 1.43 11.65
CA VAL A 178 -16.01 0.22 11.02
C VAL A 178 -14.53 0.05 11.35
N MET A 179 -13.84 1.15 11.65
CA MET A 179 -12.43 1.16 12.10
C MET A 179 -12.28 0.87 13.59
N TYR A 180 -13.33 0.45 14.31
CA TYR A 180 -13.14 0.08 15.71
C TYR A 180 -12.23 -1.16 15.80
N TYR A 181 -11.14 -1.05 16.56
CA TYR A 181 -10.04 -2.05 16.69
C TYR A 181 -10.48 -3.48 17.08
N THR A 182 -11.72 -3.65 17.54
CA THR A 182 -12.29 -4.96 17.87
C THR A 182 -13.51 -5.26 17.03
N TYR A 183 -13.65 -6.48 16.55
CA TYR A 183 -14.86 -6.93 15.89
C TYR A 183 -16.10 -6.83 16.82
N GLN A 184 -17.08 -6.01 16.44
CA GLN A 184 -18.34 -5.80 17.19
C GLN A 184 -19.57 -6.47 16.54
N GLY A 185 -19.37 -7.33 15.55
CA GLY A 185 -20.46 -7.93 14.77
C GLY A 185 -20.59 -7.34 13.37
N ILE A 186 -21.79 -7.48 12.80
CA ILE A 186 -22.07 -7.11 11.42
C ILE A 186 -22.09 -5.58 11.27
N ARG A 187 -21.34 -5.08 10.29
CA ARG A 187 -21.33 -3.71 9.77
C ARG A 187 -22.05 -3.67 8.44
N THR A 188 -22.68 -2.54 8.12
CA THR A 188 -23.39 -2.35 6.84
C THR A 188 -22.82 -1.22 5.98
N GLY A 189 -21.84 -0.48 6.48
CA GLY A 189 -21.22 0.65 5.81
C GLY A 189 -20.51 1.59 6.77
N LEU A 190 -19.96 2.65 6.22
CA LEU A 190 -19.18 3.68 6.91
C LEU A 190 -20.07 4.65 7.69
N ASP A 191 -19.58 5.13 8.84
CA ASP A 191 -20.17 6.28 9.54
C ASP A 191 -19.51 7.62 9.12
N GLU A 192 -19.97 8.73 9.71
CA GLU A 192 -19.45 10.07 9.39
C GLU A 192 -17.96 10.24 9.77
N THR A 193 -17.49 9.56 10.81
CA THR A 193 -16.08 9.62 11.25
C THR A 193 -15.17 8.81 10.33
N ASP A 194 -15.64 7.65 9.86
CA ASP A 194 -14.97 6.83 8.85
C ASP A 194 -14.84 7.63 7.53
N ILE A 195 -15.94 8.26 7.09
CA ILE A 195 -15.98 9.11 5.88
C ILE A 195 -15.03 10.30 6.00
N ALA A 196 -15.03 11.00 7.13
CA ALA A 196 -14.13 12.12 7.34
C ALA A 196 -12.65 11.68 7.30
N SER A 197 -12.35 10.49 7.83
CA SER A 197 -11.00 9.93 7.88
C SER A 197 -10.46 9.61 6.48
N ILE A 198 -11.23 8.88 5.65
CA ILE A 198 -10.81 8.59 4.27
C ILE A 198 -10.73 9.88 3.43
N GLN A 199 -11.64 10.83 3.62
CA GLN A 199 -11.62 12.10 2.89
C GLN A 199 -10.46 12.99 3.32
N SER A 200 -9.91 12.83 4.53
CA SER A 200 -8.67 13.52 4.92
C SER A 200 -7.45 13.01 4.14
N LEU A 201 -7.47 11.75 3.71
CA LEU A 201 -6.39 11.07 2.99
C LEU A 201 -6.54 11.07 1.47
N TYR A 202 -7.74 11.24 0.94
CA TYR A 202 -7.93 11.21 -0.51
C TYR A 202 -8.76 12.39 -1.03
N GLY A 203 -9.42 13.13 -0.14
CA GLY A 203 -10.46 14.09 -0.51
C GLY A 203 -11.80 13.39 -0.74
N ALA A 204 -12.88 14.18 -0.74
CA ALA A 204 -14.21 13.72 -1.11
C ALA A 204 -14.27 13.24 -2.57
N ALA A 205 -15.21 12.34 -2.86
CA ALA A 205 -15.52 11.93 -4.23
C ALA A 205 -15.68 13.15 -5.14
N ASN A 206 -14.91 13.20 -6.24
CA ASN A 206 -14.87 14.39 -7.09
C ASN A 206 -16.23 14.65 -7.75
N SER A 207 -16.89 15.74 -7.36
CA SER A 207 -18.12 16.20 -8.02
C SER A 207 -17.87 16.93 -9.35
N SER A 208 -16.62 17.15 -9.76
CA SER A 208 -16.26 17.94 -10.94
C SER A 208 -16.05 17.05 -12.18
N SER A 209 -17.11 16.39 -12.64
CA SER A 209 -17.12 15.85 -14.00
C SER A 209 -17.22 16.98 -15.01
N SER A 210 -16.39 16.93 -16.06
CA SER A 210 -16.52 17.85 -17.20
C SER A 210 -17.62 17.42 -18.18
N ALA A 211 -18.33 16.32 -17.89
CA ALA A 211 -19.41 15.81 -18.70
C ALA A 211 -20.69 16.66 -18.59
N GLY A 212 -21.53 16.59 -19.62
CA GLY A 212 -22.85 17.20 -19.58
C GLY A 212 -23.77 16.38 -18.66
N THR A 213 -24.64 17.03 -17.90
CA THR A 213 -25.62 16.33 -17.04
C THR A 213 -26.97 16.08 -17.74
N LYS A 214 -27.12 16.61 -18.96
CA LYS A 214 -28.28 16.46 -19.83
C LYS A 214 -27.83 16.44 -21.30
N LEU A 215 -28.68 15.89 -22.17
CA LEU A 215 -28.46 15.85 -23.62
C LEU A 215 -28.09 17.22 -24.22
N SER A 216 -28.76 18.30 -23.80
CA SER A 216 -28.52 19.66 -24.29
C SER A 216 -27.17 20.25 -23.88
N THR A 217 -26.58 19.73 -22.80
CA THR A 217 -25.27 20.15 -22.27
C THR A 217 -24.16 19.14 -22.58
N ALA A 218 -24.42 18.17 -23.46
CA ALA A 218 -23.50 17.08 -23.71
C ALA A 218 -22.10 17.57 -24.13
N THR A 219 -21.07 17.01 -23.48
CA THR A 219 -19.67 17.38 -23.67
C THR A 219 -19.10 16.67 -24.89
N ALA A 220 -18.34 17.37 -25.73
CA ALA A 220 -17.72 16.75 -26.89
C ALA A 220 -16.61 15.78 -26.45
N ILE A 221 -16.60 14.55 -26.99
CA ILE A 221 -15.48 13.62 -26.78
C ILE A 221 -14.29 14.13 -27.60
N PRO A 222 -13.14 14.43 -26.98
CA PRO A 222 -11.99 14.98 -27.71
C PRO A 222 -11.35 13.91 -28.60
N ALA A 223 -10.73 14.38 -29.69
CA ALA A 223 -9.96 13.53 -30.58
C ALA A 223 -8.59 13.18 -29.97
N VAL A 224 -8.13 11.96 -30.19
CA VAL A 224 -6.77 11.55 -29.82
C VAL A 224 -5.77 12.14 -30.80
N THR A 225 -4.67 12.72 -30.31
CA THR A 225 -3.63 13.29 -31.17
C THR A 225 -3.08 12.23 -32.13
N GLY A 226 -3.15 12.52 -33.44
CA GLY A 226 -2.66 11.59 -34.48
C GLY A 226 -3.62 10.45 -34.86
N SER A 227 -4.87 10.45 -34.36
CA SER A 227 -5.89 9.46 -34.69
C SER A 227 -7.25 10.11 -34.98
N SER A 228 -8.09 9.45 -35.78
CA SER A 228 -9.50 9.83 -35.94
C SER A 228 -10.39 9.35 -34.79
N ASN A 229 -9.87 8.49 -33.91
CA ASN A 229 -10.62 7.97 -32.76
C ASN A 229 -10.79 9.04 -31.69
N LEU A 230 -11.90 8.93 -30.97
CA LEU A 230 -12.26 9.84 -29.87
C LEU A 230 -12.14 9.10 -28.55
N PHE A 231 -11.77 9.83 -27.51
CA PHE A 231 -11.48 9.25 -26.20
C PHE A 231 -11.75 10.26 -25.08
N THR A 232 -12.33 9.81 -23.98
CA THR A 232 -12.44 10.61 -22.75
C THR A 232 -12.39 9.71 -21.52
N ASN A 233 -11.79 10.26 -20.45
CA ASN A 233 -11.73 9.67 -19.13
C ASN A 233 -12.67 10.44 -18.22
N ALA A 234 -13.49 9.74 -17.43
CA ALA A 234 -14.42 10.34 -16.49
C ALA A 234 -14.74 9.39 -15.34
N SER A 235 -15.64 9.79 -14.45
CA SER A 235 -16.07 8.97 -13.32
C SER A 235 -17.51 9.29 -12.95
N LEU A 236 -18.30 8.25 -12.66
CA LEU A 236 -19.55 8.42 -11.94
C LEU A 236 -19.19 8.51 -10.45
N THR A 237 -19.57 9.58 -9.77
CA THR A 237 -19.22 9.87 -8.37
C THR A 237 -20.42 9.95 -7.44
N ALA A 238 -21.62 9.75 -7.96
CA ALA A 238 -22.83 9.60 -7.16
C ALA A 238 -23.76 8.52 -7.73
N SER A 239 -24.42 7.78 -6.84
CA SER A 239 -25.46 6.82 -7.22
C SER A 239 -26.56 7.50 -8.04
N GLY A 240 -26.92 6.90 -9.17
CA GLY A 240 -27.91 7.43 -10.10
C GLY A 240 -27.42 8.60 -10.95
N GLN A 241 -26.13 8.97 -10.89
CA GLN A 241 -25.54 9.93 -11.81
C GLN A 241 -25.62 9.44 -13.25
N THR A 242 -25.81 10.37 -14.16
CA THR A 242 -25.79 10.13 -15.60
C THR A 242 -24.98 11.22 -16.28
N GLU A 243 -24.15 10.82 -17.23
CA GLU A 243 -23.26 11.71 -17.96
C GLU A 243 -23.52 11.65 -19.46
N TYR A 244 -23.55 12.83 -20.09
CA TYR A 244 -23.86 12.98 -21.50
C TYR A 244 -22.67 13.50 -22.28
N TYR A 245 -22.33 12.77 -23.33
CA TYR A 245 -21.31 13.12 -24.31
C TYR A 245 -21.90 13.24 -25.71
N LYS A 246 -21.15 13.88 -26.60
CA LYS A 246 -21.47 13.96 -28.03
C LYS A 246 -20.22 13.74 -28.88
N PHE A 247 -20.44 13.18 -30.06
CA PHE A 247 -19.40 13.02 -31.07
C PHE A 247 -19.99 13.20 -32.46
N THR A 248 -19.14 13.58 -33.42
CA THR A 248 -19.52 13.72 -34.83
C THR A 248 -18.81 12.64 -35.62
N VAL A 249 -19.58 11.86 -36.39
CA VAL A 249 -19.02 10.85 -37.29
C VAL A 249 -18.24 11.56 -38.40
N PRO A 250 -16.97 11.20 -38.67
CA PRO A 250 -16.19 11.80 -39.75
C PRO A 250 -16.95 11.79 -41.07
N SER A 251 -16.90 12.88 -41.84
CA SER A 251 -17.58 12.97 -43.14
C SER A 251 -17.04 11.98 -44.19
N THR A 252 -15.83 11.48 -43.98
CA THR A 252 -15.15 10.48 -44.81
C THR A 252 -15.44 9.03 -44.39
N GLN A 253 -16.26 8.83 -43.36
CA GLN A 253 -16.56 7.51 -42.81
C GLN A 253 -17.40 6.64 -43.78
N THR A 254 -16.96 5.40 -44.01
CA THR A 254 -17.70 4.43 -44.84
C THR A 254 -18.09 3.14 -44.11
N GLY A 255 -17.48 2.86 -42.95
CA GLY A 255 -17.71 1.66 -42.15
C GLY A 255 -18.45 1.92 -40.83
N SER A 256 -18.41 0.92 -39.94
CA SER A 256 -19.04 1.00 -38.62
C SER A 256 -18.35 1.98 -37.68
N THR A 257 -19.12 2.45 -36.69
CA THR A 257 -18.64 3.17 -35.50
C THR A 257 -18.80 2.24 -34.30
N THR A 258 -17.73 2.02 -33.57
CA THR A 258 -17.73 1.22 -32.33
C THR A 258 -17.51 2.15 -31.15
N LEU A 259 -18.43 2.11 -30.19
CA LEU A 259 -18.30 2.78 -28.91
C LEU A 259 -17.98 1.74 -27.85
N THR A 260 -17.03 2.05 -26.97
CA THR A 260 -16.67 1.18 -25.85
C THR A 260 -16.56 2.02 -24.58
N LEU A 261 -17.30 1.59 -23.56
CA LEU A 261 -17.14 2.02 -22.17
C LEU A 261 -16.28 0.99 -21.46
N SER A 262 -15.11 1.39 -20.99
CA SER A 262 -14.17 0.50 -20.30
C SER A 262 -14.06 0.83 -18.82
N THR A 263 -14.31 -0.19 -18.00
CA THR A 263 -14.15 -0.16 -16.54
C THR A 263 -13.23 -1.27 -16.03
N GLU A 264 -13.03 -2.34 -16.80
CA GLU A 264 -12.11 -3.43 -16.48
C GLU A 264 -10.70 -2.90 -16.14
N THR A 265 -10.13 -3.35 -15.02
CA THR A 265 -8.86 -2.87 -14.42
C THR A 265 -8.82 -1.39 -14.00
N ILE A 266 -9.88 -0.61 -14.26
CA ILE A 266 -9.96 0.83 -13.96
C ILE A 266 -10.78 1.08 -12.69
N SER A 267 -11.94 0.46 -12.60
CA SER A 267 -12.86 0.59 -11.46
C SER A 267 -13.75 -0.65 -11.34
N LEU A 268 -14.44 -0.79 -10.21
CA LEU A 268 -15.50 -1.79 -10.05
C LEU A 268 -16.81 -1.39 -10.73
N LEU A 269 -16.87 -0.23 -11.40
CA LEU A 269 -18.09 0.33 -11.96
C LEU A 269 -18.76 -0.67 -12.92
N GLN A 270 -19.97 -1.07 -12.57
CA GLN A 270 -20.90 -1.79 -13.44
C GLN A 270 -21.65 -0.77 -14.30
N GLY A 271 -20.90 -0.19 -15.26
CA GLY A 271 -21.37 0.89 -16.11
C GLY A 271 -22.05 0.41 -17.39
N SER A 272 -22.94 1.22 -17.93
CA SER A 272 -23.58 1.02 -19.23
C SER A 272 -23.80 2.35 -19.93
N PHE A 273 -24.10 2.30 -21.23
CA PHE A 273 -24.41 3.50 -21.99
C PHE A 273 -25.50 3.30 -23.05
N LYS A 274 -26.15 4.40 -23.42
CA LYS A 274 -27.04 4.49 -24.59
C LYS A 274 -26.43 5.38 -25.65
N VAL A 275 -26.59 5.02 -26.91
CA VAL A 275 -26.30 5.87 -28.07
C VAL A 275 -27.61 6.52 -28.49
N LEU A 276 -27.65 7.85 -28.62
CA LEU A 276 -28.86 8.61 -28.92
C LEU A 276 -28.69 9.49 -30.17
N ASP A 277 -29.81 9.76 -30.84
CA ASP A 277 -29.89 10.80 -31.86
C ASP A 277 -30.04 12.21 -31.25
N SER A 278 -30.12 13.24 -32.10
CA SER A 278 -30.28 14.63 -31.67
C SER A 278 -31.60 14.96 -30.98
N SER A 279 -32.60 14.08 -31.10
CA SER A 279 -33.90 14.23 -30.44
C SER A 279 -33.97 13.47 -29.12
N GLY A 280 -32.90 12.73 -28.76
CA GLY A 280 -32.84 11.89 -27.57
C GLY A 280 -33.45 10.49 -27.77
N ASN A 281 -33.72 10.07 -29.00
CA ASN A 281 -34.17 8.71 -29.25
C ASN A 281 -32.99 7.74 -29.11
N VAL A 282 -33.19 6.63 -28.40
CA VAL A 282 -32.19 5.59 -28.22
C VAL A 282 -32.01 4.81 -29.52
N LEU A 283 -30.81 4.84 -30.08
CA LEU A 283 -30.40 4.08 -31.25
C LEU A 283 -29.84 2.70 -30.87
N ALA A 284 -29.17 2.64 -29.72
CA ALA A 284 -28.66 1.41 -29.13
C ALA A 284 -28.43 1.59 -27.63
N THR A 285 -28.45 0.48 -26.91
CA THR A 285 -27.98 0.40 -25.52
C THR A 285 -26.86 -0.62 -25.50
N SER A 286 -25.78 -0.35 -24.79
CA SER A 286 -24.75 -1.35 -24.55
C SER A 286 -25.37 -2.51 -23.78
N GLY A 287 -25.07 -3.75 -24.21
CA GLY A 287 -25.43 -4.90 -23.38
C GLY A 287 -24.75 -4.76 -22.02
N GLU A 288 -25.46 -5.09 -20.95
CA GLU A 288 -24.80 -5.41 -19.68
C GLU A 288 -23.94 -6.64 -19.96
N THR A 289 -22.62 -6.49 -20.08
CA THR A 289 -21.72 -7.64 -20.09
C THR A 289 -21.60 -8.18 -18.66
N GLN A 290 -22.73 -8.51 -18.03
CA GLN A 290 -22.76 -9.32 -16.81
C GLN A 290 -22.54 -10.77 -17.24
N SER A 291 -21.28 -11.11 -17.52
CA SER A 291 -20.89 -12.51 -17.75
C SER A 291 -19.86 -13.01 -16.76
N ASP A 292 -19.28 -12.14 -15.92
CA ASP A 292 -18.28 -12.58 -14.95
C ASP A 292 -18.77 -12.31 -13.53
N THR A 293 -18.96 -13.40 -12.79
CA THR A 293 -19.39 -13.40 -11.38
C THR A 293 -18.30 -12.86 -10.43
N THR A 294 -17.27 -12.21 -10.97
CA THR A 294 -16.06 -11.78 -10.28
C THR A 294 -16.06 -10.29 -9.92
N PHE A 295 -17.03 -9.49 -10.39
CA PHE A 295 -17.18 -8.06 -10.06
C PHE A 295 -15.95 -7.18 -10.44
N ASN A 296 -15.23 -7.55 -11.49
CA ASN A 296 -13.95 -6.93 -11.89
C ASN A 296 -14.05 -5.63 -12.74
N GLY A 297 -15.24 -5.02 -12.83
CA GLY A 297 -15.58 -4.09 -13.91
C GLY A 297 -15.73 -4.83 -15.24
N ALA A 298 -16.57 -4.30 -16.14
CA ALA A 298 -16.84 -4.95 -17.43
C ALA A 298 -16.89 -3.93 -18.56
N ASN A 299 -16.15 -4.21 -19.64
CA ASN A 299 -16.24 -3.42 -20.86
C ASN A 299 -17.64 -3.60 -21.50
N ALA A 300 -18.30 -2.50 -21.80
CA ALA A 300 -19.54 -2.48 -22.56
C ALA A 300 -19.27 -1.90 -23.94
N SER A 301 -19.78 -2.53 -25.01
CA SER A 301 -19.51 -2.08 -26.38
C SER A 301 -20.73 -2.16 -27.29
N VAL A 302 -20.83 -1.21 -28.22
CA VAL A 302 -21.89 -1.11 -29.23
C VAL A 302 -21.24 -0.78 -30.58
N THR A 303 -21.60 -1.53 -31.63
CA THR A 303 -21.17 -1.25 -33.00
C THR A 303 -22.37 -0.92 -33.87
N LEU A 304 -22.33 0.24 -34.55
CA LEU A 304 -23.43 0.79 -35.35
C LEU A 304 -22.95 1.30 -36.70
N PHE A 305 -23.84 1.35 -37.69
CA PHE A 305 -23.64 2.06 -38.95
C PHE A 305 -24.30 3.43 -38.87
N LEU A 306 -23.53 4.42 -38.43
CA LEU A 306 -24.00 5.80 -38.24
C LEU A 306 -23.77 6.65 -39.48
N THR A 307 -24.68 7.58 -39.77
CA THR A 307 -24.54 8.50 -40.92
C THR A 307 -23.34 9.43 -40.75
N ALA A 308 -22.45 9.47 -41.76
CA ALA A 308 -21.30 10.34 -41.83
C ALA A 308 -21.68 11.83 -41.71
N GLY A 309 -20.85 12.62 -41.02
CA GLY A 309 -21.06 14.05 -40.79
C GLY A 309 -22.15 14.41 -39.78
N LYS A 310 -22.90 13.43 -39.25
CA LYS A 310 -23.91 13.68 -38.19
C LYS A 310 -23.31 13.57 -36.80
N THR A 311 -23.89 14.35 -35.89
CA THR A 311 -23.60 14.31 -34.45
C THR A 311 -24.56 13.36 -33.75
N TYR A 312 -24.01 12.52 -32.87
CA TYR A 312 -24.74 11.60 -31.99
C TYR A 312 -24.31 11.83 -30.55
N TYR A 313 -25.10 11.27 -29.64
CA TYR A 313 -24.94 11.47 -28.21
C TYR A 313 -24.75 10.14 -27.50
N VAL A 314 -24.08 10.18 -26.35
CA VAL A 314 -23.86 9.02 -25.48
C VAL A 314 -24.34 9.40 -24.08
N GLU A 315 -25.21 8.59 -23.51
CA GLU A 315 -25.65 8.67 -22.10
C GLU A 315 -24.97 7.54 -21.33
N VAL A 316 -24.05 7.85 -20.42
CA VAL A 316 -23.36 6.90 -19.54
C VAL A 316 -24.03 6.89 -18.17
N PHE A 317 -24.30 5.71 -17.62
CA PHE A 317 -24.99 5.53 -16.35
C PHE A 317 -24.64 4.17 -15.73
N SER A 318 -25.08 3.94 -14.49
CA SER A 318 -25.11 2.62 -13.87
C SER A 318 -26.46 2.37 -13.18
N THR A 319 -26.90 1.12 -13.18
CA THR A 319 -28.12 0.63 -12.51
C THR A 319 -27.80 -0.31 -11.36
N ASP A 320 -26.53 -0.64 -11.12
CA ASP A 320 -26.12 -1.54 -10.04
C ASP A 320 -26.34 -0.86 -8.67
N PRO A 321 -26.89 -1.53 -7.66
CA PRO A 321 -27.12 -0.91 -6.36
C PRO A 321 -25.84 -0.71 -5.54
N VAL A 322 -24.76 -1.42 -5.85
CA VAL A 322 -23.50 -1.43 -5.10
C VAL A 322 -22.39 -0.77 -5.91
N PHE A 323 -22.16 -1.24 -7.13
CA PHE A 323 -21.04 -0.86 -7.98
C PHE A 323 -21.46 0.19 -9.03
N ASN A 324 -22.03 1.31 -8.57
CA ASN A 324 -22.58 2.37 -9.42
C ASN A 324 -21.74 3.64 -9.54
N VAL A 325 -20.59 3.66 -8.88
CA VAL A 325 -19.61 4.75 -8.95
C VAL A 325 -18.27 4.18 -9.40
N GLY A 326 -17.38 5.06 -9.85
CA GLY A 326 -16.04 4.71 -10.30
C GLY A 326 -15.67 5.33 -11.65
N ALA A 327 -14.36 5.30 -11.93
CA ALA A 327 -13.81 5.79 -13.17
C ALA A 327 -14.11 4.88 -14.36
N TYR A 328 -14.19 5.49 -15.53
CA TYR A 328 -14.34 4.79 -16.78
C TYR A 328 -13.64 5.53 -17.91
N THR A 329 -13.40 4.78 -18.98
CA THR A 329 -12.95 5.31 -20.25
C THR A 329 -14.07 5.16 -21.28
N LEU A 330 -14.41 6.23 -21.99
CA LEU A 330 -15.31 6.16 -23.14
C LEU A 330 -14.53 6.43 -24.43
N SER A 331 -14.58 5.48 -25.36
CA SER A 331 -13.92 5.58 -26.65
C SER A 331 -14.90 5.41 -27.81
N THR A 332 -14.62 6.13 -28.90
CA THR A 332 -15.34 6.00 -30.17
C THR A 332 -14.32 5.75 -31.28
N VAL A 333 -14.45 4.60 -31.92
CA VAL A 333 -13.57 4.14 -33.00
C VAL A 333 -14.35 4.12 -34.31
N PHE A 334 -13.75 4.65 -35.37
CA PHE A 334 -14.34 4.69 -36.70
C PHE A 334 -13.62 3.72 -37.65
N ASN A 335 -14.36 2.90 -38.40
CA ASN A 335 -13.85 1.84 -39.31
C ASN A 335 -13.08 0.73 -38.58
N ALA A 336 -13.81 -0.20 -37.95
CA ALA A 336 -13.26 -1.27 -37.11
C ALA A 336 -12.41 -2.34 -37.83
N SER A 337 -11.97 -2.17 -39.09
CA SER A 337 -11.23 -3.22 -39.82
C SER A 337 -9.81 -3.49 -39.30
N SER A 338 -9.31 -2.76 -38.29
CA SER A 338 -8.06 -3.10 -37.56
C SER A 338 -7.87 -2.32 -36.25
N ALA A 339 -8.95 -1.86 -35.62
CA ALA A 339 -8.80 -1.03 -34.43
C ALA A 339 -8.77 -1.89 -33.17
N THR A 340 -7.56 -2.12 -32.64
CA THR A 340 -7.42 -2.28 -31.20
C THR A 340 -7.93 -0.99 -30.56
N ALA A 341 -8.83 -1.10 -29.56
CA ALA A 341 -9.00 0.00 -28.63
C ALA A 341 -7.60 0.44 -28.20
N PRO A 342 -7.29 1.75 -28.06
CA PRO A 342 -6.06 2.11 -27.37
C PRO A 342 -6.10 1.31 -26.07
N ALA A 343 -5.06 0.51 -25.83
CA ALA A 343 -4.92 -0.16 -24.54
C ALA A 343 -5.24 0.92 -23.52
N SER A 344 -6.24 0.68 -22.68
CA SER A 344 -6.43 1.49 -21.48
C SER A 344 -5.04 1.51 -20.88
N ALA A 345 -4.32 2.62 -21.03
CA ALA A 345 -3.11 2.80 -20.27
C ALA A 345 -3.66 2.62 -18.87
N PRO A 346 -3.27 1.56 -18.13
CA PRO A 346 -3.65 1.50 -16.74
C PRO A 346 -3.30 2.89 -16.22
N TYR A 347 -4.11 3.43 -15.34
CA TYR A 347 -3.69 4.61 -14.60
C TYR A 347 -2.46 4.32 -13.70
N GLY A 348 -1.66 3.30 -14.06
CA GLY A 348 -0.30 3.08 -13.67
C GLY A 348 0.49 4.34 -13.89
N PHE A 349 1.07 4.75 -12.78
CA PHE A 349 2.25 5.57 -12.70
C PHE A 349 3.16 5.27 -13.90
N LEU A 350 3.48 6.31 -14.68
CA LEU A 350 4.22 6.22 -15.95
C LEU A 350 5.30 5.14 -15.88
N ALA A 351 5.16 4.07 -16.69
CA ALA A 351 6.26 3.18 -17.01
C ALA A 351 7.29 3.99 -17.83
N GLN A 352 8.04 4.86 -17.15
CA GLN A 352 9.18 5.52 -17.74
C GLN A 352 10.27 4.47 -17.92
N THR A 353 10.69 4.25 -19.15
CA THR A 353 11.88 3.44 -19.43
C THR A 353 13.06 4.03 -18.67
N PRO A 354 13.85 3.22 -17.94
CA PRO A 354 15.04 3.70 -17.26
C PRO A 354 15.91 4.52 -18.20
N THR A 355 16.10 5.80 -17.89
CA THR A 355 17.04 6.61 -18.64
C THR A 355 18.43 6.22 -18.18
N SER A 356 19.26 5.70 -19.08
CA SER A 356 20.70 5.59 -18.84
C SER A 356 21.20 6.96 -18.37
N THR A 357 21.74 7.02 -17.16
CA THR A 357 22.36 8.24 -16.65
C THR A 357 23.51 8.57 -17.61
N THR A 358 23.32 9.60 -18.44
CA THR A 358 24.45 10.27 -19.06
C THR A 358 25.37 10.74 -17.93
N THR A 359 26.67 10.84 -18.14
CA THR A 359 27.70 11.27 -17.15
C THR A 359 27.46 12.66 -16.53
N SER A 360 26.32 13.29 -16.82
CA SER A 360 25.96 14.66 -16.52
C SER A 360 25.53 14.93 -15.08
N ASN A 361 25.19 13.93 -14.25
CA ASN A 361 24.76 14.13 -12.84
C ASN A 361 25.70 13.51 -11.79
N SER A 362 27.00 13.49 -12.05
CA SER A 362 28.04 12.83 -11.23
C SER A 362 28.66 13.68 -10.10
N SER A 363 28.13 14.87 -9.82
CA SER A 363 28.56 15.79 -8.75
C SER A 363 27.37 16.57 -8.16
N LEU A 364 27.56 17.21 -7.00
CA LEU A 364 26.52 18.11 -6.44
C LEU A 364 26.17 19.27 -7.39
N SER A 365 27.17 19.79 -8.13
CA SER A 365 26.99 20.96 -9.00
C SER A 365 26.21 20.66 -10.28
N ASN A 366 26.16 19.39 -10.70
CA ASN A 366 25.46 18.94 -11.90
C ASN A 366 24.27 18.00 -11.58
N ALA A 367 23.82 17.97 -10.33
CA ALA A 367 22.72 17.12 -9.88
C ALA A 367 21.46 17.28 -10.75
N GLN A 368 20.88 16.16 -11.16
CA GLN A 368 19.68 16.13 -11.99
C GLN A 368 18.48 16.64 -11.19
N THR A 369 17.80 17.68 -11.67
CA THR A 369 16.53 18.11 -11.05
C THR A 369 15.41 17.15 -11.45
N ILE A 370 14.78 16.53 -10.46
CA ILE A 370 13.65 15.63 -10.69
C ILE A 370 12.37 16.48 -10.77
N PRO A 371 11.50 16.30 -11.78
CA PRO A 371 10.19 16.94 -11.80
C PRO A 371 9.32 16.46 -10.63
N SER A 372 8.67 17.40 -9.95
CA SER A 372 7.68 17.06 -8.93
C SER A 372 6.33 16.75 -9.56
N TYR A 373 5.57 15.87 -8.93
CA TYR A 373 4.13 15.71 -9.13
C TYR A 373 3.42 15.78 -7.78
N SER A 374 2.13 16.10 -7.80
CA SER A 374 1.30 16.14 -6.59
C SER A 374 0.53 14.82 -6.47
N GLY A 375 0.67 14.15 -5.33
CA GLY A 375 -0.11 12.96 -4.97
C GLY A 375 -1.56 13.30 -4.59
N ALA A 376 -2.34 12.28 -4.18
CA ALA A 376 -3.77 12.39 -3.91
C ALA A 376 -4.19 13.53 -2.95
N THR A 377 -3.32 13.87 -1.99
CA THR A 377 -3.51 14.91 -0.93
C THR A 377 -2.67 16.17 -1.10
N GLY A 378 -2.02 16.36 -2.26
CA GLY A 378 -1.04 17.44 -2.41
C GLY A 378 0.30 17.16 -1.73
N GLN A 379 0.55 15.91 -1.33
CA GLN A 379 1.90 15.39 -1.06
C GLN A 379 2.79 15.69 -2.27
N LEU A 380 3.99 16.22 -2.02
CA LEU A 380 4.93 16.57 -3.09
C LEU A 380 5.90 15.43 -3.28
N SER A 381 5.83 14.77 -4.43
CA SER A 381 6.60 13.57 -4.71
C SER A 381 7.46 13.74 -5.96
N TYR A 382 8.56 13.01 -5.97
CA TYR A 382 9.60 13.03 -6.98
C TYR A 382 9.97 11.59 -7.29
N GLN A 383 10.02 11.24 -8.57
CA GLN A 383 10.44 9.92 -9.00
C GLN A 383 11.37 10.00 -10.21
N THR A 384 12.38 9.14 -10.23
CA THR A 384 13.24 8.95 -11.40
C THR A 384 13.74 7.52 -11.46
N PHE A 385 13.82 6.99 -12.66
CA PHE A 385 14.49 5.72 -12.95
C PHE A 385 15.93 5.98 -13.34
N ALA A 386 16.84 5.13 -12.87
CA ALA A 386 18.25 5.24 -13.17
C ALA A 386 18.93 3.88 -13.15
N VAL A 387 20.20 3.86 -13.58
CA VAL A 387 21.06 2.68 -13.54
C VAL A 387 22.14 2.92 -12.49
N LEU A 388 22.26 2.00 -11.55
CA LEU A 388 23.35 2.01 -10.58
C LEU A 388 24.63 1.61 -11.31
N GLN A 389 25.50 2.59 -11.55
CA GLN A 389 26.82 2.36 -12.13
C GLN A 389 27.78 1.73 -11.11
N ASN A 390 28.94 1.26 -11.58
CA ASN A 390 30.00 0.69 -10.75
C ASN A 390 30.51 1.64 -9.64
N LEU A 391 31.25 1.08 -8.67
CA LEU A 391 31.65 1.65 -7.36
C LEU A 391 32.23 3.08 -7.35
N SER A 392 32.66 3.62 -8.49
CA SER A 392 33.43 4.87 -8.59
C SER A 392 32.60 6.10 -8.92
N THR A 393 31.42 5.96 -9.55
CA THR A 393 30.65 7.12 -10.04
C THR A 393 29.27 7.23 -9.37
N PRO A 394 29.10 8.10 -8.35
CA PRO A 394 27.79 8.36 -7.77
C PRO A 394 26.87 9.13 -8.73
N SER A 395 25.55 8.97 -8.56
CA SER A 395 24.53 9.79 -9.20
C SER A 395 23.94 10.78 -8.19
N TYR A 396 23.73 12.03 -8.60
CA TYR A 396 23.14 13.08 -7.77
C TYR A 396 21.81 13.56 -8.33
N TYR A 397 20.84 13.71 -7.45
CA TYR A 397 19.50 14.16 -7.74
C TYR A 397 19.11 15.32 -6.85
N LYS A 398 18.39 16.29 -7.41
CA LYS A 398 17.93 17.48 -6.72
C LYS A 398 16.41 17.47 -6.59
N VAL A 399 15.94 17.62 -5.36
CA VAL A 399 14.53 17.78 -5.00
C VAL A 399 14.35 19.02 -4.13
N THR A 400 13.14 19.58 -4.07
CA THR A 400 12.86 20.81 -3.31
C THR A 400 11.66 20.60 -2.41
N ALA A 401 11.79 20.95 -1.13
CA ALA A 401 10.67 20.86 -0.20
C ALA A 401 9.51 21.77 -0.63
N PRO A 402 8.25 21.37 -0.38
CA PRO A 402 7.10 22.19 -0.71
C PRO A 402 7.13 23.56 0.00
N THR A 403 6.38 24.51 -0.56
CA THR A 403 6.12 25.78 0.11
C THR A 403 5.09 25.59 1.23
N LEU A 404 5.53 25.19 2.41
CA LEU A 404 4.69 25.03 3.60
C LEU A 404 4.29 26.37 4.25
N ALA A 405 3.22 26.39 5.04
CA ALA A 405 2.87 27.55 5.88
C ALA A 405 4.00 27.86 6.89
N SER A 406 4.08 29.11 7.35
CA SER A 406 5.13 29.53 8.29
C SER A 406 5.03 28.74 9.59
N GLY A 407 6.12 28.09 10.01
CA GLY A 407 6.16 27.25 11.22
C GLY A 407 5.80 25.78 11.00
N SER A 408 5.33 25.38 9.81
CA SER A 408 5.08 23.98 9.47
C SER A 408 6.36 23.27 9.03
N THR A 409 6.53 22.03 9.48
CA THR A 409 7.58 21.12 9.01
C THR A 409 6.96 19.93 8.26
N THR A 410 7.80 19.20 7.54
CA THR A 410 7.44 17.94 6.87
C THR A 410 8.58 16.95 7.06
N THR A 411 8.31 15.68 6.82
CA THR A 411 9.34 14.63 6.68
C THR A 411 9.65 14.43 5.20
N LEU A 412 10.94 14.32 4.87
CA LEU A 412 11.40 13.86 3.57
C LEU A 412 11.70 12.36 3.68
N THR A 413 10.88 11.53 3.05
CA THR A 413 11.10 10.09 2.90
C THR A 413 11.76 9.83 1.55
N ILE A 414 12.82 9.04 1.54
CA ILE A 414 13.61 8.69 0.36
C ILE A 414 13.62 7.18 0.24
N VAL A 415 13.26 6.70 -0.93
CA VAL A 415 13.21 5.29 -1.26
C VAL A 415 14.10 5.03 -2.46
N VAL A 416 14.98 4.05 -2.33
CA VAL A 416 15.81 3.54 -3.41
C VAL A 416 15.56 2.05 -3.54
N ALA A 417 14.79 1.68 -4.57
CA ALA A 417 14.38 0.31 -4.83
C ALA A 417 15.01 -0.21 -6.12
N ALA A 418 15.51 -1.45 -6.12
CA ALA A 418 15.98 -2.08 -7.34
C ALA A 418 14.80 -2.27 -8.30
N TYR A 419 15.07 -2.05 -9.57
CA TYR A 419 14.11 -2.26 -10.64
C TYR A 419 14.66 -3.33 -11.57
N ASN A 420 13.97 -4.46 -11.67
CA ASN A 420 14.29 -5.45 -12.68
C ASN A 420 13.02 -6.01 -13.30
N SER A 421 12.70 -5.55 -14.52
CA SER A 421 11.54 -5.98 -15.31
C SER A 421 11.59 -7.46 -15.76
N SER A 422 12.52 -8.28 -15.25
CA SER A 422 12.77 -9.64 -15.72
C SER A 422 12.74 -10.74 -14.63
N ARG A 423 12.40 -10.43 -13.38
CA ARG A 423 12.26 -11.46 -12.34
C ARG A 423 10.88 -12.14 -12.39
N GLY A 424 10.71 -13.03 -13.37
CA GLY A 424 9.68 -14.06 -13.35
C GLY A 424 10.12 -15.28 -12.53
N SER A 425 9.33 -15.62 -11.51
CA SER A 425 9.05 -16.99 -11.02
C SER A 425 10.18 -17.95 -10.57
N SER A 426 11.37 -17.51 -10.19
CA SER A 426 12.40 -18.43 -9.65
C SER A 426 12.88 -18.03 -8.25
N THR A 427 12.51 -18.84 -7.27
CA THR A 427 12.92 -18.77 -5.85
C THR A 427 14.38 -19.23 -5.61
N THR A 428 15.16 -19.47 -6.68
CA THR A 428 16.46 -20.16 -6.60
C THR A 428 17.67 -19.36 -7.12
N ASP A 429 17.50 -18.10 -7.52
CA ASP A 429 18.63 -17.31 -8.01
C ASP A 429 19.30 -16.54 -6.85
N PRO A 430 20.60 -16.73 -6.56
CA PRO A 430 21.27 -16.08 -5.45
C PRO A 430 21.08 -14.56 -5.51
N VAL A 431 20.53 -14.03 -4.42
CA VAL A 431 20.18 -12.63 -4.20
C VAL A 431 21.40 -11.76 -4.47
N ALA A 432 21.46 -11.11 -5.62
CA ALA A 432 22.33 -9.95 -5.78
C ALA A 432 21.80 -8.89 -4.81
N THR A 433 22.51 -8.60 -3.72
CA THR A 433 22.06 -7.60 -2.75
C THR A 433 22.10 -6.21 -3.39
N PHE A 434 20.94 -5.57 -3.52
CA PHE A 434 20.87 -4.16 -3.92
C PHE A 434 20.91 -3.29 -2.66
N ALA A 435 22.11 -2.81 -2.34
CA ALA A 435 22.40 -2.02 -1.14
C ALA A 435 23.22 -0.77 -1.51
N PRO A 436 22.66 0.19 -2.27
CA PRO A 436 23.38 1.40 -2.59
C PRO A 436 23.66 2.22 -1.32
N ASN A 437 24.80 2.89 -1.28
CA ASN A 437 25.05 3.95 -0.32
C ASN A 437 24.24 5.18 -0.71
N VAL A 438 23.40 5.64 0.19
CA VAL A 438 22.62 6.88 0.03
C VAL A 438 23.18 7.94 0.97
N THR A 439 23.42 9.14 0.45
CA THR A 439 23.82 10.30 1.26
C THR A 439 23.04 11.51 0.79
N VAL A 440 22.52 12.30 1.72
CA VAL A 440 21.78 13.52 1.38
C VAL A 440 22.57 14.74 1.81
N TYR A 441 22.67 15.73 0.93
CA TYR A 441 23.32 17.00 1.20
C TYR A 441 22.31 18.15 1.17
N ASN A 442 22.54 19.16 1.99
CA ASN A 442 21.85 20.45 1.88
C ASN A 442 22.44 21.31 0.75
N SER A 443 21.88 22.49 0.52
CA SER A 443 22.35 23.45 -0.49
C SER A 443 23.78 23.95 -0.30
N ASN A 444 24.37 23.80 0.89
CA ASN A 444 25.76 24.17 1.18
C ASN A 444 26.73 23.00 0.95
N GLY A 445 26.25 21.84 0.50
CA GLY A 445 27.06 20.64 0.31
C GLY A 445 27.44 19.93 1.62
N THR A 446 26.76 20.24 2.73
CA THR A 446 26.95 19.53 4.00
C THR A 446 26.07 18.28 4.02
N ALA A 447 26.65 17.12 4.35
CA ALA A 447 25.91 15.88 4.51
C ALA A 447 24.96 15.98 5.72
N LEU A 448 23.72 15.51 5.53
CA LEU A 448 22.69 15.45 6.54
C LEU A 448 22.64 14.04 7.16
N SER A 449 22.23 13.97 8.42
CA SER A 449 21.95 12.69 9.08
C SER A 449 20.66 12.08 8.52
N LEU A 450 20.72 10.81 8.15
CA LEU A 450 19.60 10.01 7.68
C LEU A 450 19.20 9.02 8.77
N GLN A 451 17.90 8.88 9.01
CA GLN A 451 17.37 7.72 9.73
C GLN A 451 17.11 6.61 8.71
N SER A 452 17.72 5.44 8.89
CA SER A 452 17.44 4.24 8.09
C SER A 452 16.20 3.57 8.65
N ILE A 453 15.17 3.44 7.82
CA ILE A 453 13.88 2.87 8.22
C ILE A 453 13.77 1.40 7.82
N ALA A 454 14.17 1.10 6.58
CA ALA A 454 14.17 -0.25 6.06
C ALA A 454 15.34 -0.42 5.08
N SER A 455 16.04 -1.55 5.13
CA SER A 455 17.10 -1.94 4.20
C SER A 455 17.02 -3.45 3.95
N GLU A 456 15.94 -3.90 3.32
CA GLU A 456 15.68 -5.30 3.02
C GLU A 456 15.70 -5.54 1.52
N GLY A 457 16.02 -6.77 1.10
CA GLY A 457 15.43 -7.38 -0.09
C GLY A 457 15.22 -6.51 -1.33
N PHE A 458 16.18 -5.67 -1.72
CA PHE A 458 16.14 -4.76 -2.88
C PHE A 458 15.56 -3.36 -2.67
N HIS A 459 15.22 -2.96 -1.46
CA HIS A 459 14.59 -1.69 -1.13
C HIS A 459 15.27 -1.01 0.06
N ASN A 460 15.48 0.30 -0.04
CA ASN A 460 16.13 1.08 1.01
C ASN A 460 15.35 2.35 1.27
N VAL A 461 14.93 2.54 2.52
CA VAL A 461 14.07 3.65 2.96
C VAL A 461 14.81 4.45 4.00
N TYR A 462 14.89 5.76 3.75
CA TYR A 462 15.49 6.72 4.65
C TYR A 462 14.51 7.86 4.92
N GLN A 463 14.63 8.50 6.08
CA GLN A 463 13.89 9.72 6.35
C GLN A 463 14.75 10.84 6.94
N ILE A 464 14.37 12.08 6.64
CA ILE A 464 14.85 13.30 7.27
C ILE A 464 13.64 14.00 7.89
N LEU A 465 13.68 14.16 9.20
CA LEU A 465 12.62 14.80 9.97
C LEU A 465 12.73 16.34 9.93
N ASN A 466 11.62 17.00 10.23
CA ASN A 466 11.57 18.45 10.47
C ASN A 466 12.12 19.31 9.32
N VAL A 467 11.92 18.87 8.07
CA VAL A 467 12.28 19.63 6.88
C VAL A 467 11.46 20.91 6.82
N THR A 468 12.14 22.03 6.55
CA THR A 468 11.51 23.35 6.47
C THR A 468 11.25 23.79 5.03
N ARG A 469 10.38 24.79 4.89
CA ARG A 469 9.87 25.31 3.61
C ARG A 469 10.97 25.59 2.58
N GLY A 470 10.79 25.05 1.36
CA GLY A 470 11.59 25.42 0.18
C GLY A 470 13.07 25.00 0.23
N GLN A 471 13.48 24.22 1.24
CA GLN A 471 14.83 23.69 1.31
C GLN A 471 15.14 22.77 0.12
N GLN A 472 16.35 22.86 -0.40
CA GLN A 472 16.84 22.00 -1.49
C GLN A 472 17.68 20.87 -0.92
N PHE A 473 17.40 19.66 -1.40
CA PHE A 473 18.11 18.44 -1.03
C PHE A 473 18.77 17.83 -2.24
N TYR A 474 19.98 17.34 -2.04
CA TYR A 474 20.81 16.68 -3.04
C TYR A 474 21.02 15.24 -2.60
N ILE A 475 20.33 14.31 -3.25
CA ILE A 475 20.36 12.88 -2.94
C ILE A 475 21.45 12.24 -3.79
N GLN A 476 22.50 11.74 -3.15
CA GLN A 476 23.53 10.93 -3.76
C GLN A 476 23.16 9.45 -3.64
N VAL A 477 23.19 8.72 -4.75
CA VAL A 477 23.06 7.26 -4.79
C VAL A 477 24.35 6.69 -5.38
N LYS A 478 25.01 5.78 -4.67
CA LYS A 478 26.30 5.21 -5.06
C LYS A 478 26.36 3.71 -4.80
N GLY A 479 26.80 2.91 -5.77
CA GLY A 479 27.01 1.48 -5.55
C GLY A 479 28.06 1.19 -4.46
N ASN A 480 27.88 0.09 -3.72
CA ASN A 480 28.85 -0.43 -2.76
C ASN A 480 29.45 -1.77 -3.23
N ILE A 481 30.46 -2.30 -2.54
CA ILE A 481 31.16 -3.54 -2.93
C ILE A 481 30.27 -4.78 -3.05
N LEU A 482 29.06 -4.72 -2.49
CA LEU A 482 28.04 -5.78 -2.57
C LEU A 482 27.00 -5.51 -3.68
N SER A 483 26.93 -4.29 -4.19
CA SER A 483 25.96 -3.86 -5.19
C SER A 483 26.49 -4.15 -6.60
N PHE A 484 25.74 -4.96 -7.35
CA PHE A 484 25.95 -5.12 -8.80
C PHE A 484 25.22 -4.00 -9.57
N ALA A 485 25.62 -3.78 -10.83
CA ALA A 485 24.91 -2.85 -11.70
C ALA A 485 23.44 -3.29 -11.84
N SER A 486 22.53 -2.47 -11.34
CA SER A 486 21.09 -2.72 -11.35
C SER A 486 20.36 -1.44 -11.70
N ASN A 487 19.23 -1.55 -12.39
CA ASN A 487 18.34 -0.39 -12.48
C ASN A 487 17.71 -0.16 -11.10
N TYR A 488 17.33 1.07 -10.84
CA TYR A 488 16.63 1.44 -9.62
C TYR A 488 15.62 2.55 -9.86
N LEU A 489 14.59 2.55 -9.01
CA LEU A 489 13.66 3.65 -8.83
C LEU A 489 14.10 4.44 -7.60
N LEU A 490 14.37 5.73 -7.78
CA LEU A 490 14.50 6.68 -6.68
C LEU A 490 13.18 7.42 -6.54
N THR A 491 12.57 7.30 -5.36
CA THR A 491 11.41 8.09 -4.94
C THR A 491 11.80 9.00 -3.78
N ALA A 492 11.41 10.26 -3.85
CA ALA A 492 11.55 11.20 -2.73
C ALA A 492 10.21 11.90 -2.50
N VAL A 493 9.70 11.84 -1.28
CA VAL A 493 8.35 12.25 -0.94
C VAL A 493 8.38 13.13 0.29
N PHE A 494 7.70 14.27 0.21
CA PHE A 494 7.50 15.15 1.35
C PHE A 494 6.10 14.94 1.94
N GLN A 495 6.06 14.44 3.17
CA GLN A 495 4.83 14.08 3.87
C GLN A 495 4.84 14.49 5.34
N PRO A 496 3.68 14.77 5.95
CA PRO A 496 3.61 15.23 7.35
C PRO A 496 3.88 14.11 8.36
N VAL A 497 3.73 12.84 7.95
CA VAL A 497 3.88 11.67 8.82
C VAL A 497 5.31 11.11 8.72
N ALA A 498 5.97 10.96 9.87
CA ALA A 498 7.24 10.25 9.98
C ALA A 498 7.00 8.80 10.44
N VAL A 499 7.79 7.87 9.92
CA VAL A 499 7.80 6.50 10.45
C VAL A 499 8.44 6.54 11.83
N GLN A 500 7.76 5.97 12.82
CA GLN A 500 8.29 5.82 14.16
C GLN A 500 9.09 4.51 14.25
N GLN A 501 10.19 4.51 15.00
CA GLN A 501 11.03 3.34 15.24
C GLN A 501 11.24 3.17 16.75
N LEU A 502 11.18 1.93 17.21
CA LEU A 502 11.58 1.57 18.55
C LEU A 502 13.05 1.18 18.54
N GLN A 503 13.91 2.00 19.13
CA GLN A 503 15.30 1.62 19.35
C GLN A 503 15.39 0.57 20.47
N ALA A 504 15.22 -0.70 20.12
CA ALA A 504 15.26 -1.83 21.05
C ALA A 504 16.64 -2.05 21.67
N LEU A 505 17.70 -1.77 20.92
CA LEU A 505 19.08 -1.96 21.40
C LEU A 505 20.00 -0.85 20.91
N SER A 506 20.87 -0.37 21.80
CA SER A 506 22.07 0.38 21.45
C SER A 506 23.22 -0.13 22.31
N THR A 507 24.23 -0.74 21.70
CA THR A 507 25.37 -1.34 22.41
C THR A 507 26.65 -1.29 21.59
N THR A 508 27.77 -1.71 22.18
CA THR A 508 29.03 -1.91 21.47
C THR A 508 29.52 -3.33 21.68
N LEU A 509 29.67 -4.10 20.61
CA LEU A 509 30.34 -5.39 20.65
C LEU A 509 31.85 -5.18 20.63
N THR A 510 32.55 -5.96 21.43
CA THR A 510 34.01 -5.88 21.56
C THR A 510 34.61 -7.28 21.58
N SER A 511 35.93 -7.39 21.50
CA SER A 511 36.60 -8.69 21.63
C SER A 511 36.34 -9.38 22.99
N ALA A 512 36.09 -8.60 24.06
CA ALA A 512 35.80 -9.12 25.40
C ALA A 512 34.31 -9.47 25.61
N ALA A 513 33.42 -8.84 24.83
CA ALA A 513 31.98 -9.09 24.82
C ALA A 513 31.51 -9.13 23.35
N PRO A 514 31.76 -10.25 22.65
CA PRO A 514 31.51 -10.34 21.21
C PRO A 514 30.04 -10.56 20.88
N SER A 515 29.17 -10.79 21.87
CA SER A 515 27.75 -11.01 21.66
C SER A 515 26.89 -10.20 22.63
N SER A 516 25.66 -9.92 22.20
CA SER A 516 24.59 -9.33 23.00
C SER A 516 23.31 -10.12 22.78
N THR A 517 22.53 -10.31 23.83
CA THR A 517 21.28 -11.09 23.79
C THR A 517 20.15 -10.31 24.47
N GLY A 518 18.96 -10.39 23.91
CA GLY A 518 17.76 -9.84 24.51
C GLY A 518 16.53 -10.68 24.18
N VAL A 519 15.43 -10.36 24.85
CA VAL A 519 14.14 -11.03 24.68
C VAL A 519 13.19 -10.05 24.00
N LEU A 520 12.67 -10.46 22.84
CA LEU A 520 11.59 -9.83 22.12
C LEU A 520 10.28 -10.52 22.52
N THR A 521 9.35 -9.77 23.12
CA THR A 521 8.01 -10.28 23.46
C THR A 521 6.99 -9.70 22.51
N ILE A 522 6.22 -10.59 21.89
CA ILE A 522 5.13 -10.31 20.96
C ILE A 522 3.82 -10.65 21.68
N ASN A 523 2.95 -9.67 21.88
CA ASN A 523 1.67 -9.88 22.55
C ASN A 523 0.55 -10.21 21.55
N GLU A 524 0.70 -9.76 20.32
CA GLU A 524 -0.26 -9.84 19.22
C GLU A 524 0.46 -10.29 17.96
N GLY A 525 -0.16 -11.20 17.20
CA GLY A 525 0.40 -11.67 15.93
C GLY A 525 0.55 -10.50 14.98
N GLN A 526 1.74 -10.31 14.41
CA GLN A 526 2.04 -9.16 13.55
C GLN A 526 3.27 -9.42 12.67
N ILE A 527 3.37 -8.66 11.58
CA ILE A 527 4.61 -8.55 10.81
C ILE A 527 5.46 -7.44 11.41
N LEU A 528 6.71 -7.78 11.74
CA LEU A 528 7.69 -6.90 12.36
C LEU A 528 8.95 -6.83 11.49
N SER A 529 9.44 -5.62 11.26
CA SER A 529 10.76 -5.40 10.65
C SER A 529 11.79 -5.04 11.71
N LEU A 530 12.93 -5.74 11.68
CA LEU A 530 14.07 -5.48 12.55
C LEU A 530 15.24 -4.92 11.72
N GLU A 531 15.49 -3.63 11.86
CA GLU A 531 16.61 -2.94 11.22
C GLU A 531 17.84 -2.98 12.15
N LEU A 532 18.91 -3.64 11.71
CA LEU A 532 20.18 -3.61 12.42
C LEU A 532 21.18 -2.72 11.69
N SER A 533 21.67 -1.69 12.37
CA SER A 533 22.69 -0.77 11.89
C SER A 533 24.03 -1.00 12.60
N LEU A 534 25.11 -1.16 11.84
CA LEU A 534 26.45 -1.37 12.39
C LEU A 534 27.40 -0.22 12.04
N THR A 535 28.07 0.31 13.05
CA THR A 535 29.16 1.29 12.90
C THR A 535 30.46 0.72 13.46
N SER A 536 31.61 1.12 12.93
CA SER A 536 32.89 0.76 13.54
C SER A 536 33.81 1.97 13.67
N ALA A 537 34.55 2.00 14.79
CA ALA A 537 35.53 3.05 15.04
C ALA A 537 36.85 2.82 14.27
N SER A 538 37.13 1.60 13.81
CA SER A 538 38.45 1.17 13.34
C SER A 538 38.55 0.82 11.86
N GLY A 539 37.52 1.07 11.04
CA GLY A 539 37.59 0.91 9.59
C GLY A 539 38.02 -0.48 9.12
N ALA A 540 37.73 -1.54 9.89
CA ALA A 540 38.20 -2.91 9.64
C ALA A 540 37.40 -3.57 8.48
N PRO A 541 37.92 -3.59 7.25
CA PRO A 541 37.17 -4.18 6.15
C PRO A 541 37.00 -5.68 6.44
N LEU A 542 35.76 -6.20 6.40
CA LEU A 542 35.38 -7.58 6.75
C LEU A 542 35.09 -7.88 8.23
N SER A 543 34.52 -6.93 8.97
CA SER A 543 33.84 -7.19 10.24
C SER A 543 32.33 -6.97 10.12
N GLY A 544 31.54 -7.60 10.99
CA GLY A 544 30.08 -7.52 10.97
C GLY A 544 29.45 -8.17 12.20
N ALA A 545 28.14 -8.37 12.17
CA ALA A 545 27.41 -9.13 13.17
C ALA A 545 26.40 -10.08 12.53
N THR A 546 26.21 -11.25 13.13
CA THR A 546 25.13 -12.18 12.81
C THR A 546 24.02 -12.00 13.83
N VAL A 547 22.77 -11.91 13.37
CA VAL A 547 21.58 -11.90 14.22
C VAL A 547 20.86 -13.23 14.06
N THR A 548 20.47 -13.82 15.18
CA THR A 548 19.68 -15.05 15.23
C THR A 548 18.48 -14.84 16.16
N ILE A 549 17.30 -15.16 15.66
CA ILE A 549 16.06 -15.17 16.45
C ILE A 549 15.67 -16.63 16.69
N THR A 550 15.46 -17.00 17.95
CA THR A 550 14.93 -18.31 18.34
C THR A 550 13.62 -18.15 19.12
N ASN A 551 12.70 -19.09 18.97
CA ASN A 551 11.48 -19.12 19.78
C ASN A 551 11.74 -19.74 21.17
N ALA A 552 10.73 -19.71 22.04
CA ALA A 552 10.79 -20.29 23.39
C ALA A 552 11.14 -21.80 23.42
N SER A 553 10.89 -22.54 22.33
CA SER A 553 11.25 -23.95 22.18
C SER A 553 12.71 -24.17 21.74
N GLY A 554 13.46 -23.10 21.48
CA GLY A 554 14.85 -23.14 21.01
C GLY A 554 15.01 -23.32 19.49
N ASN A 555 13.91 -23.30 18.72
CA ASN A 555 13.97 -23.39 17.26
C ASN A 555 14.37 -22.03 16.67
N THR A 556 15.32 -22.03 15.74
CA THR A 556 15.69 -20.85 14.96
C THR A 556 14.56 -20.46 14.02
N ILE A 557 14.07 -19.22 14.17
CA ILE A 557 13.05 -18.62 13.32
C ILE A 557 13.71 -17.90 12.15
N SER A 558 14.76 -17.13 12.42
CA SER A 558 15.49 -16.42 11.36
C SER A 558 16.95 -16.20 11.74
N THR A 559 17.80 -16.08 10.73
CA THR A 559 19.22 -15.72 10.89
C THR A 559 19.69 -14.92 9.69
N TRP A 560 20.36 -13.79 9.95
CA TRP A 560 20.93 -12.92 8.94
C TRP A 560 22.24 -12.30 9.44
N PHE A 561 22.95 -11.59 8.57
CA PHE A 561 24.18 -10.89 8.94
C PHE A 561 24.20 -9.47 8.37
N VAL A 562 24.91 -8.59 9.06
CA VAL A 562 25.11 -7.18 8.67
C VAL A 562 26.60 -6.90 8.69
N LEU A 563 27.10 -6.18 7.69
CA LEU A 563 28.49 -5.75 7.65
C LEU A 563 28.68 -4.40 8.34
N GLN A 564 29.90 -4.10 8.77
CA GLN A 564 30.20 -2.78 9.31
C GLN A 564 29.95 -1.67 8.29
N GLY A 565 29.38 -0.54 8.74
CA GLY A 565 29.09 0.62 7.91
C GLY A 565 27.84 0.47 7.03
N THR A 566 27.07 -0.60 7.23
CA THR A 566 25.78 -0.83 6.55
C THR A 566 24.67 -1.04 7.57
N SER A 567 23.44 -1.04 7.07
CA SER A 567 22.27 -1.50 7.79
C SER A 567 21.57 -2.61 7.00
N PHE A 568 20.76 -3.42 7.66
CA PHE A 568 19.96 -4.46 7.03
C PHE A 568 18.70 -4.72 7.85
N SER A 569 17.56 -4.75 7.16
CA SER A 569 16.26 -5.07 7.73
C SER A 569 15.89 -6.51 7.43
N ASN A 570 15.26 -7.16 8.39
CA ASN A 570 14.70 -8.48 8.22
C ASN A 570 13.25 -8.45 8.71
N THR A 571 12.31 -8.70 7.79
CA THR A 571 10.88 -8.69 8.07
C THR A 571 10.37 -10.08 8.35
N LEU A 572 9.61 -10.22 9.44
CA LEU A 572 9.16 -11.52 9.96
C LEU A 572 7.72 -11.42 10.44
N PHE A 573 6.92 -12.43 10.09
CA PHE A 573 5.68 -12.69 10.80
C PHE A 573 5.96 -13.42 12.12
N LEU A 574 5.55 -12.84 13.24
CA LEU A 574 5.72 -13.42 14.58
C LEU A 574 4.36 -13.55 15.27
N THR A 575 4.11 -14.73 15.84
CA THR A 575 2.92 -15.00 16.65
C THR A 575 3.16 -14.60 18.12
N PRO A 576 2.10 -14.49 18.95
CA PRO A 576 2.26 -14.16 20.36
C PRO A 576 3.22 -15.11 21.09
N GLY A 577 4.22 -14.56 21.78
CA GLY A 577 5.23 -15.33 22.46
C GLY A 577 6.51 -14.55 22.77
N SER A 578 7.47 -15.24 23.38
CA SER A 578 8.80 -14.71 23.67
C SER A 578 9.85 -15.31 22.73
N TYR A 579 10.68 -14.45 22.17
CA TYR A 579 11.73 -14.78 21.23
C TYR A 579 13.08 -14.28 21.76
N THR A 580 14.12 -15.10 21.65
CA THR A 580 15.48 -14.69 22.00
C THR A 580 16.16 -14.15 20.76
N VAL A 581 16.64 -12.91 20.83
CA VAL A 581 17.44 -12.27 19.79
C VAL A 581 18.90 -12.26 20.23
N SER A 582 19.75 -12.98 19.50
CA SER A 582 21.20 -13.02 19.73
C SER A 582 21.93 -12.31 18.61
N ILE A 583 22.77 -11.33 18.96
CA ILE A 583 23.61 -10.58 18.03
C ILE A 583 25.06 -10.91 18.35
N THR A 584 25.79 -11.50 17.40
CA THR A 584 27.17 -11.95 17.57
C THR A 584 28.07 -11.30 16.55
N GLY A 585 29.02 -10.50 17.02
CA GLY A 585 30.02 -9.85 16.19
C GLY A 585 31.05 -10.83 15.65
N PHE A 586 31.53 -10.58 14.44
CA PHE A 586 32.59 -11.36 13.81
C PHE A 586 33.60 -10.45 13.11
N ASN A 587 34.81 -10.97 12.94
CA ASN A 587 35.85 -10.39 12.09
C ASN A 587 36.58 -11.53 11.37
N VAL A 588 36.67 -11.44 10.04
CA VAL A 588 37.28 -12.49 9.22
C VAL A 588 38.78 -12.66 9.51
N PHE A 589 39.44 -11.65 10.06
CA PHE A 589 40.89 -11.67 10.32
C PHE A 589 41.29 -11.74 11.80
N GLY A 590 40.36 -12.04 12.71
CA GLY A 590 40.69 -12.25 14.12
C GLY A 590 39.63 -11.74 15.08
N ASN A 591 40.05 -10.96 16.09
CA ASN A 591 39.14 -10.51 17.14
C ASN A 591 38.11 -9.51 16.63
N VAL A 592 36.92 -9.54 17.23
CA VAL A 592 35.82 -8.60 16.96
C VAL A 592 36.28 -7.17 17.32
N PRO A 593 36.30 -6.21 16.37
CA PRO A 593 36.62 -4.82 16.67
C PRO A 593 35.49 -4.16 17.47
N ASN A 594 35.67 -2.91 17.88
CA ASN A 594 34.59 -2.15 18.49
C ASN A 594 33.52 -1.85 17.43
N LEU A 595 32.42 -2.60 17.49
CA LEU A 595 31.27 -2.47 16.60
C LEU A 595 30.13 -1.84 17.39
N GLY A 596 29.77 -0.60 17.05
CA GLY A 596 28.55 0.03 17.54
C GLY A 596 27.35 -0.60 16.86
N VAL A 597 26.40 -1.08 17.65
CA VAL A 597 25.20 -1.79 17.20
C VAL A 597 23.99 -0.98 17.62
N ILE A 598 23.12 -0.68 16.66
CA ILE A 598 21.77 -0.17 16.90
C ILE A 598 20.79 -1.15 16.27
N MET A 599 19.74 -1.51 17.01
CA MET A 599 18.63 -2.29 16.50
C MET A 599 17.35 -1.50 16.70
N ASP A 600 16.68 -1.22 15.60
CA ASP A 600 15.41 -0.51 15.53
C ASP A 600 14.30 -1.47 15.08
N LEU A 601 13.12 -1.34 15.66
CA LEU A 601 11.94 -2.15 15.36
C LEU A 601 10.84 -1.28 14.78
N VAL A 602 10.16 -1.81 13.77
CA VAL A 602 8.96 -1.22 13.17
C VAL A 602 7.92 -2.31 12.98
N THR A 603 6.73 -2.14 13.58
CA THR A 603 5.58 -2.98 13.25
C THR A 603 5.03 -2.56 11.88
N LEU A 604 4.79 -3.53 11.00
CA LEU A 604 4.35 -3.28 9.63
C LEU A 604 2.86 -3.51 9.41
N THR A 605 2.18 -4.21 10.33
CA THR A 605 0.76 -4.55 10.21
C THR A 605 0.00 -4.16 11.45
N ASP A 606 -1.27 -3.79 11.30
CA ASP A 606 -2.22 -3.66 12.42
C ASP A 606 -3.30 -4.76 12.29
N PRO A 607 -3.65 -5.44 13.40
CA PRO A 607 -4.64 -6.51 13.40
C PRO A 607 -6.02 -6.03 13.85
N ILE A 608 -7.09 -6.65 13.35
CA ILE A 608 -8.41 -6.57 14.01
C ILE A 608 -8.59 -7.69 15.05
N ASP A 609 -8.87 -7.31 16.29
CA ASP A 609 -9.07 -8.24 17.40
C ASP A 609 -10.48 -8.84 17.44
N ILE A 610 -10.62 -10.06 17.96
CA ILE A 610 -11.91 -10.56 18.43
C ILE A 610 -12.21 -10.01 19.82
N ALA A 611 -13.46 -9.64 20.09
CA ALA A 611 -13.86 -9.24 21.44
C ALA A 611 -13.57 -10.38 22.43
N PRO A 612 -12.96 -10.10 23.60
CA PRO A 612 -12.66 -11.15 24.56
C PRO A 612 -13.96 -11.83 24.97
N SER A 613 -14.06 -13.14 24.74
CA SER A 613 -15.18 -13.91 25.27
C SER A 613 -15.14 -13.83 26.79
N SER A 614 -16.13 -13.16 27.39
CA SER A 614 -16.29 -13.19 28.84
C SER A 614 -16.54 -14.64 29.25
N PRO A 615 -15.78 -15.22 30.19
CA PRO A 615 -15.99 -16.59 30.66
C PRO A 615 -17.29 -16.75 31.48
N LEU A 616 -18.12 -15.71 31.62
CA LEU A 616 -19.43 -15.78 32.26
C LEU A 616 -20.51 -15.95 31.19
N GLY A 617 -20.92 -17.21 30.99
CA GLY A 617 -22.02 -17.58 30.12
C GLY A 617 -23.35 -16.91 30.47
N THR A 618 -24.18 -16.75 29.43
CA THR A 618 -25.58 -16.30 29.44
C THR A 618 -25.86 -14.95 30.11
N ALA A 619 -26.26 -13.98 29.30
CA ALA A 619 -26.78 -12.69 29.73
C ALA A 619 -27.96 -12.84 30.71
N PRO A 620 -27.95 -12.16 31.87
CA PRO A 620 -29.17 -11.77 32.53
C PRO A 620 -29.58 -10.36 32.07
N THR A 621 -30.89 -10.21 31.94
CA THR A 621 -31.66 -9.05 31.55
C THR A 621 -31.27 -7.73 32.24
N HIS A 622 -31.42 -6.64 31.48
CA HIS A 622 -31.32 -5.24 31.87
C HIS A 622 -31.81 -4.93 33.29
N THR A 623 -30.93 -4.34 34.11
CA THR A 623 -31.28 -3.25 35.03
C THR A 623 -30.10 -2.29 35.15
N SER A 624 -30.39 -1.01 34.95
CA SER A 624 -29.48 0.12 35.10
C SER A 624 -28.83 0.17 36.49
N SER A 625 -27.50 0.18 36.55
CA SER A 625 -26.77 0.75 37.68
C SER A 625 -25.46 1.39 37.20
N THR A 626 -25.31 2.66 37.56
CA THR A 626 -24.15 3.52 37.37
C THR A 626 -22.92 3.02 38.11
N GLY A 627 -21.77 3.00 37.43
CA GLY A 627 -20.45 3.11 38.06
C GLY A 627 -19.53 1.90 37.88
N SER A 628 -18.64 1.98 36.89
CA SER A 628 -17.19 1.79 37.02
C SER A 628 -16.60 1.74 35.61
N THR A 629 -16.10 2.88 35.13
CA THR A 629 -15.23 2.94 33.95
C THR A 629 -13.90 2.29 34.32
N THR A 630 -13.78 0.98 34.11
CA THR A 630 -12.47 0.36 33.91
C THR A 630 -12.05 0.66 32.49
N THR A 631 -11.29 1.75 32.33
CA THR A 631 -10.53 2.03 31.13
C THR A 631 -9.55 0.88 30.93
N HIS A 632 -9.84 -0.02 30.00
CA HIS A 632 -8.88 -1.02 29.56
C HIS A 632 -7.97 -0.34 28.55
N THR A 633 -6.77 0.02 29.01
CA THR A 633 -5.66 0.46 28.18
C THR A 633 -5.18 -0.72 27.33
N SER A 634 -5.20 -0.56 26.00
CA SER A 634 -4.54 -1.45 25.04
C SER A 634 -3.07 -1.68 25.45
N THR A 635 -2.65 -2.94 25.47
CA THR A 635 -1.32 -3.39 25.90
C THR A 635 -0.31 -3.19 24.78
N THR A 636 0.89 -2.71 25.09
CA THR A 636 2.03 -2.59 24.16
C THR A 636 2.20 -3.86 23.31
N SER A 637 2.09 -3.80 21.98
CA SER A 637 2.09 -5.00 21.11
C SER A 637 3.45 -5.72 21.06
N VAL A 638 4.55 -4.97 21.23
CA VAL A 638 5.94 -5.47 21.19
C VAL A 638 6.79 -4.85 22.28
N THR A 639 7.60 -5.65 22.97
CA THR A 639 8.62 -5.15 23.92
C THR A 639 9.95 -5.86 23.72
N TYR A 640 11.06 -5.15 23.94
CA TYR A 640 12.40 -5.72 23.91
C TYR A 640 13.13 -5.47 25.24
N THR A 641 13.65 -6.54 25.85
CA THR A 641 14.42 -6.44 27.10
C THR A 641 15.81 -7.02 26.90
N THR A 642 16.84 -6.23 27.16
CA THR A 642 18.23 -6.71 27.14
C THR A 642 18.49 -7.63 28.32
N THR A 643 19.12 -8.78 28.05
CA THR A 643 19.58 -9.68 29.12
C THR A 643 20.96 -9.21 29.56
N LYS A 644 21.12 -8.88 30.84
CA LYS A 644 22.40 -8.40 31.41
C LYS A 644 23.42 -9.51 31.56
#